data_AF-A0A2T2U2L7-F1
#
_entry.id   AF-A0A2T2U2L7-F1
#
_cell.length_a   1.000
_cell.length_b   1.000
_cell.length_c   1.000
_cell.angle_alpha   90.00
_cell.angle_beta   90.00
_cell.angle_gamma   90.00
#
_symmetry.space_group_name_H-M   'P 1'
#
loop_
_entity.id
_entity.type
_entity.pdbx_description
1 polymer ?
#
loop_
_entity_poly.entity_id
_entity_poly.type
_entity_poly.pdbx_seq_one_letter_code
_entity_poly.pdbx_strand_id
1 'polypeptide(L)'
;MEPTTPASADWRVHKFGGTSLADPDRIEHVASLLDAREPPLAVVVSAMSGVTDRLLDLAERAHTDDEALSAHLQVLRNDQKAVVTDLLSGPAAASLTETLDRDVDDLADVLRATRLMGTAPSTTRDLVAGYGELWSARVLGGVLCDRGLSAAVCDAREVLVITHEELGPVVDWADTRERFAKWRADHEDADVIVATGFIAVMPDGVPTTLGRNGSDHSAAIFASLLGAEALTIWTDTDGVMSADPRYVPDAQRLDSLSYEEAMELAYFGAGVIHPRTLAPAVEHEIPITIRNTFAPDRPGTRIHLDGDGALVVKGFSTIDNVALLNLEGSGMIGVPGIARRLFDALEAEGVSVILISQGSSEHSICFAVPQAQADVARATAEQAFYAELDRGQIQQVDVTPDCSILAVVGDRMAGTPGVAATFFGALGDASVNVRAIAQGSSERNISAVVDGDDARRALRAAHAGFYLSKRTLSIGVIGAGNVGAALLDQIHDQADRLRAEEDIDLRVRGIATSSKMLRAERSLELDTWRNDLADAPSTDLDAFVDHVQTEYHPHTVIVDCTASAVVAQRYQAWLERGIHVVTPNKKANTESWDAYRSLQAARRGPGPRYLYETTVGAGLPILQTLNSLTETGDQVHRIEGILSGTLSYLFNAFDGDRPFSAILRQAKEEGFTEPDPRDDLSGMDVARKVVILAREMGVPLELDQVAVDGLVPEPLRDGSIETFLERLPEHDADMTKILRDAQAENKVLRFVGSVTRNGDASVRLRRYPVDHAFARIRHTDNIVRFQTDRYDETPLIVQGPGAGPQVTAAGVFTDLLRLMS
;
A
#
# COMPACT_ATOMS: atom_id res chain seq x y z
N MET A 1 -12.68 -51.86 -10.65
CA MET A 1 -13.03 -52.08 -9.23
C MET A 1 -11.71 -52.16 -8.49
N GLU A 2 -11.15 -51.01 -8.17
CA GLU A 2 -10.03 -50.90 -7.25
C GLU A 2 -10.53 -51.22 -5.83
N PRO A 3 -9.70 -51.85 -4.99
CA PRO A 3 -10.07 -52.10 -3.61
C PRO A 3 -10.19 -50.74 -2.91
N THR A 4 -11.39 -50.46 -2.39
CA THR A 4 -11.64 -49.36 -1.46
C THR A 4 -10.66 -49.46 -0.29
N THR A 5 -9.75 -48.49 -0.21
CA THR A 5 -8.86 -48.26 0.92
C THR A 5 -9.73 -48.17 2.18
N PRO A 6 -9.39 -48.88 3.28
CA PRO A 6 -10.09 -48.70 4.55
C PRO A 6 -9.98 -47.24 4.96
N ALA A 7 -11.02 -46.68 5.60
CA ALA A 7 -10.99 -45.36 6.20
C ALA A 7 -9.76 -45.27 7.14
N SER A 8 -8.67 -44.68 6.63
CA SER A 8 -7.40 -44.56 7.32
C SER A 8 -7.48 -43.41 8.31
N ALA A 9 -6.80 -43.52 9.44
CA ALA A 9 -6.74 -42.49 10.46
C ALA A 9 -6.47 -41.09 9.86
N ASP A 10 -7.05 -40.04 10.46
CA ASP A 10 -6.96 -38.65 10.00
C ASP A 10 -5.53 -38.07 10.18
N TRP A 11 -4.58 -38.54 9.37
CA TRP A 11 -3.20 -38.06 9.39
C TRP A 11 -3.16 -36.58 9.02
N ARG A 12 -2.36 -35.82 9.78
CA ARG A 12 -2.04 -34.42 9.45
C ARG A 12 -0.56 -34.30 9.15
N VAL A 13 -0.23 -33.71 8.00
CA VAL A 13 1.16 -33.54 7.55
C VAL A 13 1.64 -32.14 7.85
N HIS A 14 2.81 -32.02 8.43
CA HIS A 14 3.47 -30.75 8.77
C HIS A 14 4.84 -30.70 8.12
N LYS A 15 5.12 -29.66 7.34
CA LYS A 15 6.46 -29.43 6.80
C LYS A 15 7.11 -28.25 7.50
N PHE A 16 8.35 -28.41 7.97
CA PHE A 16 9.16 -27.32 8.52
C PHE A 16 10.37 -27.04 7.62
N GLY A 17 10.51 -25.79 7.16
CA GLY A 17 11.66 -25.34 6.37
C GLY A 17 12.92 -25.12 7.23
N GLY A 18 14.07 -24.94 6.59
CA GLY A 18 15.35 -24.82 7.30
C GLY A 18 15.44 -23.61 8.24
N THR A 19 14.75 -22.50 7.95
CA THR A 19 14.63 -21.37 8.87
C THR A 19 13.84 -21.75 10.12
N SER A 20 12.86 -22.66 10.04
CA SER A 20 12.11 -23.16 11.20
C SER A 20 12.92 -24.11 12.08
N LEU A 21 14.08 -24.58 11.59
CA LEU A 21 14.96 -25.54 12.25
C LEU A 21 16.39 -25.01 12.40
N ALA A 22 16.59 -23.69 12.34
CA ALA A 22 17.92 -23.10 12.18
C ALA A 22 18.87 -23.30 13.37
N ASP A 23 18.33 -23.52 14.56
CA ASP A 23 19.08 -23.59 15.82
C ASP A 23 18.31 -24.46 16.86
N PRO A 24 18.94 -24.84 17.98
CA PRO A 24 18.30 -25.63 19.04
C PRO A 24 16.96 -25.04 19.53
N ASP A 25 16.91 -23.74 19.85
CA ASP A 25 15.70 -23.09 20.35
C ASP A 25 14.53 -23.22 19.36
N ARG A 26 14.81 -23.10 18.06
CA ARG A 26 13.80 -23.30 17.00
C ARG A 26 13.34 -24.75 16.89
N ILE A 27 14.23 -25.72 17.04
CA ILE A 27 13.86 -27.14 17.03
C ILE A 27 12.98 -27.46 18.26
N GLU A 28 13.29 -26.92 19.44
CA GLU A 28 12.43 -27.06 20.62
C GLU A 28 11.06 -26.41 20.42
N HIS A 29 11.02 -25.24 19.79
CA HIS A 29 9.77 -24.56 19.45
C HIS A 29 8.92 -25.40 18.49
N VAL A 30 9.52 -25.94 17.42
CA VAL A 30 8.85 -26.88 16.51
C VAL A 30 8.34 -28.12 17.24
N ALA A 31 9.14 -28.71 18.13
CA ALA A 31 8.71 -29.86 18.94
C ALA A 31 7.51 -29.49 19.83
N SER A 32 7.47 -28.28 20.39
CA SER A 32 6.35 -27.77 21.19
C SER A 32 5.07 -27.56 20.36
N LEU A 33 5.22 -27.10 19.11
CA LEU A 33 4.09 -27.01 18.17
C LEU A 33 3.52 -28.39 17.86
N LEU A 34 4.36 -29.41 17.69
CA LEU A 34 3.94 -30.77 17.41
C LEU A 34 3.28 -31.44 18.61
N ASP A 35 3.84 -31.26 19.81
CA ASP A 35 3.31 -31.79 21.08
C ASP A 35 1.92 -31.23 21.42
N ALA A 36 1.64 -29.98 21.03
CA ALA A 36 0.32 -29.36 21.20
C ALA A 36 -0.77 -29.90 20.25
N ARG A 37 -0.46 -30.89 19.39
CA ARG A 37 -1.36 -31.42 18.36
C ARG A 37 -1.65 -32.89 18.58
N GLU A 38 -2.88 -33.31 18.29
CA GLU A 38 -3.27 -34.70 18.48
C GLU A 38 -2.70 -35.60 17.37
N PRO A 39 -2.07 -36.74 17.69
CA PRO A 39 -1.68 -37.74 16.71
C PRO A 39 -2.90 -38.41 16.02
N PRO A 40 -2.72 -39.01 14.83
CA PRO A 40 -1.44 -39.27 14.16
C PRO A 40 -0.89 -38.07 13.35
N LEU A 41 0.43 -37.84 13.43
CA LEU A 41 1.12 -36.73 12.76
C LEU A 41 2.26 -37.22 11.87
N ALA A 42 2.38 -36.69 10.66
CA ALA A 42 3.59 -36.84 9.86
C ALA A 42 4.29 -35.50 9.70
N VAL A 43 5.60 -35.49 9.90
CA VAL A 43 6.44 -34.29 9.92
C VAL A 43 7.52 -34.46 8.88
N VAL A 44 7.57 -33.57 7.90
CA VAL A 44 8.63 -33.50 6.89
C VAL A 44 9.56 -32.34 7.23
N VAL A 45 10.86 -32.62 7.32
CA VAL A 45 11.85 -31.59 7.69
C VAL A 45 12.86 -31.35 6.57
N SER A 46 13.21 -30.09 6.39
CA SER A 46 14.43 -29.69 5.66
C SER A 46 15.65 -29.72 6.59
N ALA A 47 16.84 -29.69 6.01
CA ALA A 47 18.09 -29.37 6.70
C ALA A 47 17.95 -28.08 7.50
N MET A 48 18.73 -27.98 8.58
CA MET A 48 18.89 -26.72 9.30
C MET A 48 19.45 -25.65 8.35
N SER A 49 19.01 -24.40 8.55
CA SER A 49 19.40 -23.25 7.72
C SER A 49 20.92 -23.19 7.47
N GLY A 50 21.31 -23.17 6.18
CA GLY A 50 22.71 -23.07 5.75
C GLY A 50 23.50 -24.39 5.74
N VAL A 51 22.96 -25.51 6.24
CA VAL A 51 23.66 -26.81 6.23
C VAL A 51 23.75 -27.38 4.81
N THR A 52 22.67 -27.35 4.02
CA THR A 52 22.68 -27.82 2.63
C THR A 52 23.69 -27.06 1.77
N ASP A 53 23.76 -25.73 1.93
CA ASP A 53 24.72 -24.89 1.19
C ASP A 53 26.17 -25.25 1.55
N ARG A 54 26.45 -25.48 2.83
CA ARG A 54 27.78 -25.93 3.29
C ARG A 54 28.13 -27.31 2.73
N LEU A 55 27.17 -28.24 2.68
CA LEU A 55 27.37 -29.58 2.12
C LEU A 55 27.61 -29.52 0.61
N LEU A 56 26.85 -28.70 -0.12
CA LEU A 56 27.06 -28.48 -1.56
C LEU A 56 28.43 -27.84 -1.82
N ASP A 57 28.82 -26.81 -1.06
CA ASP A 57 30.14 -26.17 -1.19
C ASP A 57 31.29 -27.18 -0.95
N LEU A 58 31.14 -28.10 0.00
CA LEU A 58 32.09 -29.21 0.21
C LEU A 58 32.18 -30.12 -1.03
N ALA A 59 31.04 -30.50 -1.62
CA ALA A 59 31.01 -31.35 -2.81
C ALA A 59 31.64 -30.67 -4.04
N GLU A 60 31.43 -29.35 -4.21
CA GLU A 60 32.00 -28.57 -5.31
C GLU A 60 33.51 -28.34 -5.16
N ARG A 61 33.97 -28.10 -3.92
CA ARG A 61 35.38 -27.88 -3.61
C ARG A 61 36.19 -29.16 -3.43
N ALA A 62 35.57 -30.32 -3.48
CA ALA A 62 36.22 -31.62 -3.29
C ALA A 62 37.46 -31.82 -4.20
N HIS A 63 37.46 -31.21 -5.40
CA HIS A 63 38.57 -31.32 -6.36
C HIS A 63 39.77 -30.37 -6.11
N THR A 64 39.70 -29.40 -5.19
CA THR A 64 40.67 -28.28 -5.11
C THR A 64 41.72 -28.37 -3.99
N ASP A 65 41.35 -28.61 -2.72
CA ASP A 65 42.27 -28.56 -1.57
C ASP A 65 41.81 -29.46 -0.41
N ASP A 66 42.70 -30.30 0.12
CA ASP A 66 42.42 -31.38 1.09
C ASP A 66 42.36 -30.89 2.55
N GLU A 67 43.29 -30.00 2.92
CA GLU A 67 43.38 -29.50 4.30
C GLU A 67 42.18 -28.59 4.60
N ALA A 68 41.84 -27.71 3.64
CA ALA A 68 40.68 -26.86 3.75
C ALA A 68 39.37 -27.66 3.83
N LEU A 69 39.22 -28.72 3.03
CA LEU A 69 38.02 -29.56 3.03
C LEU A 69 37.84 -30.29 4.36
N SER A 70 38.92 -30.89 4.87
CA SER A 70 38.92 -31.60 6.16
C SER A 70 38.59 -30.65 7.32
N ALA A 71 39.12 -29.42 7.28
CA ALA A 71 38.82 -28.41 8.28
C ALA A 71 37.34 -27.99 8.25
N HIS A 72 36.77 -27.71 7.07
CA HIS A 72 35.36 -27.34 6.94
C HIS A 72 34.41 -28.47 7.38
N LEU A 73 34.73 -29.72 7.04
CA LEU A 73 33.97 -30.89 7.46
C LEU A 73 34.02 -31.09 8.98
N GLN A 74 35.18 -30.86 9.61
CA GLN A 74 35.32 -30.94 11.06
C GLN A 74 34.53 -29.83 11.77
N VAL A 75 34.51 -28.61 11.23
CA VAL A 75 33.66 -27.53 11.78
C VAL A 75 32.19 -27.92 11.68
N LEU A 76 31.74 -28.44 10.53
CA LEU A 76 30.36 -28.90 10.36
C LEU A 76 30.01 -30.03 11.35
N ARG A 77 30.92 -31.00 11.54
CA ARG A 77 30.79 -32.08 12.53
C ARG A 77 30.57 -31.52 13.93
N ASN A 78 31.39 -30.55 14.35
CA ASN A 78 31.31 -29.97 15.68
C ASN A 78 30.02 -29.16 15.88
N ASP A 79 29.63 -28.36 14.87
CA ASP A 79 28.41 -27.56 14.92
C ASP A 79 27.17 -28.47 15.08
N GLN A 80 27.09 -29.54 14.28
CA GLN A 80 25.96 -30.48 14.36
C GLN A 80 25.95 -31.25 15.68
N LYS A 81 27.12 -31.64 16.21
CA LYS A 81 27.21 -32.25 17.55
C LYS A 81 26.72 -31.33 18.65
N ALA A 82 27.08 -30.05 18.59
CA ALA A 82 26.63 -29.06 19.57
C ALA A 82 25.09 -29.02 19.60
N VAL A 83 24.45 -29.00 18.44
CA VAL A 83 22.97 -29.07 18.33
C VAL A 83 22.40 -30.32 19.00
N VAL A 84 22.98 -31.50 18.76
CA VAL A 84 22.53 -32.75 19.42
C VAL A 84 22.66 -32.65 20.94
N THR A 85 23.79 -32.14 21.44
CA THR A 85 24.06 -32.09 22.88
C THR A 85 23.29 -31.00 23.62
N ASP A 86 22.89 -29.93 22.92
CA ASP A 86 22.07 -28.87 23.49
C ASP A 86 20.60 -29.31 23.64
N LEU A 87 20.11 -30.14 22.71
CA LEU A 87 18.71 -30.60 22.66
C LEU A 87 18.44 -31.92 23.39
N LEU A 88 19.43 -32.80 23.44
CA LEU A 88 19.27 -34.15 23.95
C LEU A 88 20.32 -34.45 25.00
N SER A 89 19.97 -35.33 25.93
CA SER A 89 20.90 -35.79 26.96
C SER A 89 20.88 -37.31 27.14
N GLY A 90 21.90 -37.84 27.80
CA GLY A 90 21.99 -39.26 28.13
C GLY A 90 22.19 -40.20 26.92
N PRO A 91 21.61 -41.41 26.93
CA PRO A 91 21.84 -42.42 25.90
C PRO A 91 21.40 -42.00 24.49
N ALA A 92 20.32 -41.22 24.38
CA ALA A 92 19.80 -40.74 23.10
C ALA A 92 20.82 -39.82 22.40
N ALA A 93 21.33 -38.82 23.11
CA ALA A 93 22.37 -37.91 22.60
C ALA A 93 23.64 -38.65 22.17
N ALA A 94 24.08 -39.63 22.97
CA ALA A 94 25.25 -40.46 22.65
C ALA A 94 25.05 -41.25 21.35
N SER A 95 23.90 -41.90 21.18
CA SER A 95 23.59 -42.70 19.99
C SER A 95 23.50 -41.85 18.72
N LEU A 96 22.86 -40.67 18.78
CA LEU A 96 22.78 -39.75 17.65
C LEU A 96 24.15 -39.17 17.30
N THR A 97 24.96 -38.82 18.31
CA THR A 97 26.33 -38.31 18.10
C THR A 97 27.22 -39.35 17.41
N GLU A 98 27.14 -40.62 17.80
CA GLU A 98 27.88 -41.72 17.17
C GLU A 98 27.41 -41.97 15.72
N THR A 99 26.13 -41.79 15.45
CA THR A 99 25.58 -41.92 14.09
C THR A 99 26.03 -40.76 13.21
N LEU A 100 25.97 -39.52 13.71
CA LEU A 100 26.50 -38.34 13.03
C LEU A 100 28.01 -38.48 12.75
N ASP A 101 28.76 -39.06 13.68
CA ASP A 101 30.17 -39.33 13.49
C ASP A 101 30.43 -40.26 12.30
N ARG A 102 29.68 -41.36 12.20
CA ARG A 102 29.76 -42.29 11.07
C ARG A 102 29.35 -41.62 9.75
N ASP A 103 28.27 -40.86 9.75
CA ASP A 103 27.81 -40.13 8.57
C ASP A 103 28.88 -39.17 8.04
N VAL A 104 29.56 -38.45 8.94
CA VAL A 104 30.65 -37.51 8.56
C VAL A 104 31.87 -38.26 8.04
N ASP A 105 32.18 -39.41 8.61
CA ASP A 105 33.29 -40.25 8.13
C ASP A 105 32.97 -40.83 6.72
N ASP A 106 31.72 -41.25 6.48
CA ASP A 106 31.24 -41.67 5.16
C ASP A 106 31.32 -40.52 4.13
N LEU A 107 30.89 -39.31 4.52
CA LEU A 107 31.04 -38.10 3.70
C LEU A 107 32.51 -37.82 3.36
N ALA A 108 33.42 -37.99 4.31
CA ALA A 108 34.85 -37.80 4.07
C ALA A 108 35.39 -38.78 3.01
N ASP A 109 34.92 -40.04 3.04
CA ASP A 109 35.31 -41.05 2.06
C ASP A 109 34.71 -40.77 0.66
N VAL A 110 33.46 -40.32 0.58
CA VAL A 110 32.82 -39.88 -0.67
C VAL A 110 33.56 -38.69 -1.29
N LEU A 111 33.90 -37.69 -0.48
CA LEU A 111 34.63 -36.51 -0.93
C LEU A 111 36.04 -36.88 -1.39
N ARG A 112 36.71 -37.80 -0.69
CA ARG A 112 38.02 -38.34 -1.10
C ARG A 112 37.92 -39.06 -2.45
N ALA A 113 36.91 -39.88 -2.66
CA ALA A 113 36.68 -40.57 -3.94
C ALA A 113 36.43 -39.57 -5.08
N THR A 114 35.61 -38.55 -4.83
CA THR A 114 35.30 -37.47 -5.78
C THR A 114 36.56 -36.74 -6.22
N ARG A 115 37.44 -36.45 -5.27
CA ARG A 115 38.76 -35.85 -5.54
C ARG A 115 39.63 -36.75 -6.42
N LEU A 116 39.71 -38.05 -6.11
CA LEU A 116 40.49 -39.02 -6.90
C LEU A 116 39.97 -39.12 -8.35
N MET A 117 38.67 -38.96 -8.54
CA MET A 117 38.03 -38.95 -9.87
C MET A 117 38.21 -37.61 -10.62
N GLY A 118 38.54 -36.52 -9.92
CA GLY A 118 38.75 -35.19 -10.49
C GLY A 118 37.48 -34.52 -11.02
N THR A 119 36.31 -35.08 -10.75
CA THR A 119 35.00 -34.55 -11.15
C THR A 119 33.99 -34.80 -10.03
N ALA A 120 33.01 -33.93 -9.88
CA ALA A 120 31.90 -34.09 -8.94
C ALA A 120 30.58 -34.37 -9.70
N PRO A 121 30.23 -35.65 -9.94
CA PRO A 121 28.96 -36.03 -10.54
C PRO A 121 27.76 -35.48 -9.75
N SER A 122 26.62 -35.31 -10.42
CA SER A 122 25.36 -34.91 -9.77
C SER A 122 24.95 -35.86 -8.66
N THR A 123 25.18 -37.17 -8.84
CA THR A 123 24.90 -38.20 -7.83
C THR A 123 25.69 -37.99 -6.53
N THR A 124 26.93 -37.54 -6.63
CA THR A 124 27.74 -37.19 -5.44
C THR A 124 27.16 -35.98 -4.74
N ARG A 125 26.81 -34.93 -5.51
CA ARG A 125 26.20 -33.71 -4.95
C ARG A 125 24.89 -34.01 -4.23
N ASP A 126 24.02 -34.80 -4.85
CA ASP A 126 22.73 -35.23 -4.28
C ASP A 126 22.91 -36.01 -2.98
N LEU A 127 23.82 -36.99 -2.98
CA LEU A 127 24.14 -37.79 -1.79
C LEU A 127 24.64 -36.90 -0.65
N VAL A 128 25.62 -36.03 -0.93
CA VAL A 128 26.25 -35.15 0.07
C VAL A 128 25.22 -34.16 0.64
N ALA A 129 24.43 -33.51 -0.22
CA ALA A 129 23.40 -32.56 0.21
C ALA A 129 22.33 -33.22 1.09
N GLY A 130 21.99 -34.49 0.82
CA GLY A 130 20.96 -35.21 1.55
C GLY A 130 21.26 -35.50 3.03
N TYR A 131 22.51 -35.40 3.47
CA TYR A 131 22.84 -35.64 4.88
C TYR A 131 22.26 -34.60 5.84
N GLY A 132 22.07 -33.35 5.40
CA GLY A 132 21.47 -32.32 6.25
C GLY A 132 20.05 -32.67 6.71
N GLU A 133 19.29 -33.32 5.84
CA GLU A 133 17.90 -33.74 6.04
C GLU A 133 17.85 -34.93 6.99
N LEU A 134 18.80 -35.86 6.85
CA LEU A 134 18.96 -36.99 7.78
C LEU A 134 19.25 -36.50 9.20
N TRP A 135 20.18 -35.55 9.33
CA TRP A 135 20.58 -35.04 10.64
C TRP A 135 19.44 -34.30 11.33
N SER A 136 18.76 -33.40 10.62
CA SER A 136 17.60 -32.66 11.16
C SER A 136 16.44 -33.59 11.54
N ALA A 137 16.10 -34.59 10.71
CA ALA A 137 15.05 -35.56 11.00
C ALA A 137 15.36 -36.42 12.24
N ARG A 138 16.61 -36.89 12.36
CA ARG A 138 17.05 -37.68 13.53
C ARG A 138 17.03 -36.85 14.80
N VAL A 139 17.52 -35.61 14.76
CA VAL A 139 17.50 -34.70 15.91
C VAL A 139 16.07 -34.43 16.36
N LEU A 140 15.18 -34.02 15.45
CA LEU A 140 13.78 -33.75 15.81
C LEU A 140 13.08 -35.02 16.33
N GLY A 141 13.27 -36.16 15.67
CA GLY A 141 12.72 -37.45 16.14
C GLY A 141 13.18 -37.79 17.56
N GLY A 142 14.47 -37.61 17.86
CA GLY A 142 15.01 -37.77 19.20
C GLY A 142 14.36 -36.84 20.23
N VAL A 143 14.17 -35.56 19.88
CA VAL A 143 13.55 -34.56 20.77
C VAL A 143 12.09 -34.90 21.07
N LEU A 144 11.33 -35.37 20.06
CA LEU A 144 9.94 -35.79 20.26
C LEU A 144 9.85 -37.04 21.15
N CYS A 145 10.76 -38.01 20.98
CA CYS A 145 10.84 -39.17 21.86
C CYS A 145 11.20 -38.80 23.31
N ASP A 146 12.13 -37.87 23.52
CA ASP A 146 12.50 -37.41 24.87
C ASP A 146 11.34 -36.68 25.58
N ARG A 147 10.44 -36.07 24.80
CA ARG A 147 9.17 -35.49 25.27
C ARG A 147 8.06 -36.51 25.51
N GLY A 148 8.30 -37.79 25.22
CA GLY A 148 7.36 -38.89 25.47
C GLY A 148 6.40 -39.19 24.31
N LEU A 149 6.61 -38.61 23.12
CA LEU A 149 5.83 -38.94 21.93
C LEU A 149 6.35 -40.23 21.28
N SER A 150 5.43 -41.06 20.77
CA SER A 150 5.79 -42.26 20.00
C SER A 150 6.19 -41.85 18.57
N ALA A 151 7.46 -41.51 18.36
CA ALA A 151 7.97 -41.00 17.09
C ALA A 151 8.93 -41.99 16.40
N ALA A 152 8.78 -42.15 15.07
CA ALA A 152 9.69 -42.92 14.21
C ALA A 152 10.27 -42.04 13.10
N VAL A 153 11.57 -42.15 12.86
CA VAL A 153 12.26 -41.39 11.80
C VAL A 153 12.26 -42.19 10.50
N CYS A 154 11.67 -41.64 9.44
CA CYS A 154 11.60 -42.22 8.11
C CYS A 154 12.67 -41.58 7.21
N ASP A 155 13.70 -42.34 6.83
CA ASP A 155 14.58 -41.92 5.75
C ASP A 155 13.84 -42.10 4.42
N ALA A 156 13.50 -41.00 3.74
CA ALA A 156 12.81 -41.03 2.46
C ALA A 156 13.56 -41.85 1.39
N ARG A 157 14.88 -42.08 1.52
CA ARG A 157 15.62 -42.96 0.59
C ARG A 157 15.23 -44.44 0.72
N GLU A 158 14.64 -44.84 1.84
CA GLU A 158 14.17 -46.21 2.04
C GLU A 158 12.81 -46.46 1.37
N VAL A 159 12.02 -45.40 1.16
CA VAL A 159 10.62 -45.52 0.75
C VAL A 159 10.28 -44.79 -0.55
N LEU A 160 10.90 -43.65 -0.84
CA LEU A 160 10.55 -42.77 -1.95
C LEU A 160 11.41 -43.05 -3.18
N VAL A 161 10.77 -43.56 -4.23
CA VAL A 161 11.40 -43.90 -5.50
C VAL A 161 10.96 -42.93 -6.58
N ILE A 162 11.94 -42.31 -7.26
CA ILE A 162 11.68 -41.32 -8.30
C ILE A 162 12.52 -41.55 -9.56
N THR A 163 12.08 -40.97 -10.67
CA THR A 163 12.88 -40.80 -11.89
C THR A 163 12.92 -39.33 -12.29
N HIS A 164 14.07 -38.86 -12.77
CA HIS A 164 14.18 -37.52 -13.34
C HIS A 164 13.75 -37.53 -14.80
N GLU A 165 12.72 -36.75 -15.11
CA GLU A 165 12.27 -36.48 -16.48
C GLU A 165 12.53 -35.00 -16.84
N GLU A 166 12.33 -34.62 -18.10
CA GLU A 166 12.48 -33.22 -18.58
C GLU A 166 11.63 -32.23 -17.76
N LEU A 167 10.52 -32.74 -17.25
CA LEU A 167 9.53 -32.02 -16.46
C LEU A 167 9.80 -32.07 -14.94
N GLY A 168 10.92 -32.63 -14.50
CA GLY A 168 11.29 -32.76 -13.10
C GLY A 168 11.10 -34.17 -12.54
N PRO A 169 11.18 -34.35 -11.21
CA PRO A 169 11.08 -35.67 -10.60
C PRO A 169 9.66 -36.22 -10.67
N VAL A 170 9.55 -37.47 -11.15
CA VAL A 170 8.32 -38.25 -11.21
C VAL A 170 8.40 -39.38 -10.20
N VAL A 171 7.34 -39.56 -9.40
CA VAL A 171 7.27 -40.58 -8.37
C VAL A 171 6.84 -41.92 -8.97
N ASP A 172 7.60 -42.98 -8.69
CA ASP A 172 7.11 -44.35 -8.90
C ASP A 172 6.17 -44.70 -7.74
N TRP A 173 4.89 -44.40 -7.94
CA TRP A 173 3.86 -44.61 -6.91
C TRP A 173 3.68 -46.07 -6.52
N ALA A 174 3.95 -47.02 -7.41
CA ALA A 174 3.77 -48.43 -7.10
C ALA A 174 4.85 -48.92 -6.13
N ASP A 175 6.12 -48.69 -6.47
CA ASP A 175 7.25 -49.08 -5.61
C ASP A 175 7.26 -48.26 -4.31
N THR A 176 6.98 -46.95 -4.41
CA THR A 176 6.92 -46.06 -3.23
C THR A 176 5.85 -46.51 -2.23
N ARG A 177 4.65 -46.87 -2.70
CA ARG A 177 3.57 -47.37 -1.81
C ARG A 177 3.93 -48.71 -1.18
N GLU A 178 4.55 -49.62 -1.92
CA GLU A 178 4.97 -50.92 -1.39
C GLU A 178 6.04 -50.77 -0.29
N ARG A 179 7.09 -49.99 -0.58
CA ARG A 179 8.17 -49.73 0.39
C ARG A 179 7.67 -48.99 1.61
N PHE A 180 6.84 -47.96 1.43
CA PHE A 180 6.26 -47.21 2.55
C PHE A 180 5.33 -48.08 3.41
N ALA A 181 4.49 -48.93 2.80
CA ALA A 181 3.63 -49.85 3.56
C ALA A 181 4.45 -50.85 4.39
N LYS A 182 5.55 -51.37 3.83
CA LYS A 182 6.47 -52.24 4.56
C LYS A 182 7.15 -51.50 5.72
N TRP A 183 7.69 -50.32 5.46
CA TRP A 183 8.30 -49.47 6.50
C TRP A 183 7.29 -49.14 7.61
N ARG A 184 6.05 -48.81 7.27
CA ARG A 184 4.98 -48.49 8.23
C ARG A 184 4.59 -49.69 9.08
N ALA A 185 4.58 -50.90 8.52
CA ALA A 185 4.30 -52.13 9.26
C ALA A 185 5.36 -52.44 10.32
N ASP A 186 6.64 -52.16 10.04
CA ASP A 186 7.73 -52.31 11.00
C ASP A 186 7.70 -51.26 12.14
N HIS A 187 6.88 -50.21 11.99
CA HIS A 187 6.75 -49.10 12.93
C HIS A 187 5.30 -48.86 13.36
N GLU A 188 4.45 -49.90 13.41
CA GLU A 188 2.99 -49.78 13.62
C GLU A 188 2.59 -48.91 14.83
N ASP A 189 3.35 -49.02 15.93
CA ASP A 189 3.16 -48.29 17.19
C ASP A 189 3.53 -46.79 17.15
N ALA A 190 4.13 -46.30 16.06
CA ALA A 190 4.51 -44.90 15.91
C ALA A 190 3.30 -44.02 15.54
N ASP A 191 2.96 -43.12 16.45
CA ASP A 191 1.91 -42.11 16.29
C ASP A 191 2.42 -40.85 15.57
N VAL A 192 3.74 -40.66 15.55
CA VAL A 192 4.41 -39.56 14.84
C VAL A 192 5.46 -40.11 13.88
N ILE A 193 5.39 -39.72 12.60
CA ILE A 193 6.41 -40.02 11.60
C ILE A 193 7.24 -38.75 11.36
N VAL A 194 8.56 -38.82 11.52
CA VAL A 194 9.48 -37.74 11.13
C VAL A 194 10.23 -38.16 9.88
N ALA A 195 9.77 -37.70 8.73
CA ALA A 195 10.35 -38.03 7.43
C ALA A 195 11.36 -36.97 6.97
N THR A 196 12.42 -37.43 6.30
CA THR A 196 13.33 -36.53 5.58
C THR A 196 12.63 -35.90 4.38
N GLY A 197 12.80 -34.58 4.21
CA GLY A 197 12.42 -33.90 2.98
C GLY A 197 13.51 -34.03 1.91
N PHE A 198 13.24 -33.51 0.70
CA PHE A 198 14.21 -33.27 -0.39
C PHE A 198 14.90 -34.51 -1.01
N ILE A 199 15.09 -35.59 -0.28
CA ILE A 199 15.87 -36.76 -0.69
C ILE A 199 14.97 -37.93 -1.13
N ALA A 200 15.48 -38.74 -2.05
CA ALA A 200 14.82 -39.92 -2.61
C ALA A 200 15.86 -40.90 -3.17
N VAL A 201 15.40 -42.00 -3.78
CA VAL A 201 16.24 -42.93 -4.55
C VAL A 201 15.72 -43.11 -5.97
N MET A 202 16.64 -43.38 -6.89
CA MET A 202 16.33 -43.88 -8.23
C MET A 202 15.92 -45.36 -8.16
N PRO A 203 15.31 -45.95 -9.22
CA PRO A 203 14.88 -47.35 -9.22
C PRO A 203 16.02 -48.36 -9.03
N ASP A 204 17.25 -47.99 -9.36
CA ASP A 204 18.47 -48.79 -9.15
C ASP A 204 19.06 -48.63 -7.72
N GLY A 205 18.43 -47.83 -6.87
CA GLY A 205 18.83 -47.57 -5.49
C GLY A 205 19.83 -46.43 -5.31
N VAL A 206 20.19 -45.70 -6.37
CA VAL A 206 21.10 -44.55 -6.27
C VAL A 206 20.40 -43.37 -5.57
N PRO A 207 20.99 -42.79 -4.51
CA PRO A 207 20.43 -41.60 -3.84
C PRO A 207 20.33 -40.41 -4.80
N THR A 208 19.24 -39.68 -4.71
CA THR A 208 18.99 -38.47 -5.49
C THR A 208 18.14 -37.47 -4.71
N THR A 209 17.86 -36.31 -5.32
CA THR A 209 17.07 -35.23 -4.72
C THR A 209 15.87 -34.86 -5.58
N LEU A 210 14.86 -34.23 -4.97
CA LEU A 210 13.65 -33.72 -5.64
C LEU A 210 13.85 -32.33 -6.26
N GLY A 211 15.07 -31.79 -6.21
CA GLY A 211 15.40 -30.47 -6.73
C GLY A 211 14.80 -29.31 -5.91
N ARG A 212 14.49 -28.20 -6.59
CA ARG A 212 14.05 -26.94 -5.95
C ARG A 212 12.74 -27.16 -5.18
N ASN A 213 12.69 -26.63 -3.95
CA ASN A 213 11.58 -26.84 -3.00
C ASN A 213 11.30 -28.32 -2.69
N GLY A 214 12.30 -29.21 -2.83
CA GLY A 214 12.10 -30.64 -2.71
C GLY A 214 11.50 -31.12 -1.39
N SER A 215 11.72 -30.43 -0.26
CA SER A 215 11.08 -30.78 1.01
C SER A 215 9.57 -30.52 1.03
N ASP A 216 9.10 -29.48 0.34
CA ASP A 216 7.65 -29.27 0.16
C ASP A 216 7.08 -30.37 -0.74
N HIS A 217 7.86 -30.86 -1.73
CA HIS A 217 7.47 -31.97 -2.59
C HIS A 217 7.35 -33.28 -1.80
N SER A 218 8.35 -33.59 -0.97
CA SER A 218 8.27 -34.72 -0.03
C SER A 218 7.01 -34.63 0.83
N ALA A 219 6.67 -33.45 1.36
CA ALA A 219 5.48 -33.27 2.19
C ALA A 219 4.18 -33.54 1.43
N ALA A 220 4.07 -33.08 0.18
CA ALA A 220 2.93 -33.40 -0.67
C ALA A 220 2.83 -34.91 -0.98
N ILE A 221 3.97 -35.57 -1.23
CA ILE A 221 4.02 -37.02 -1.48
C ILE A 221 3.60 -37.81 -0.25
N PHE A 222 4.17 -37.50 0.93
CA PHE A 222 3.80 -38.18 2.18
C PHE A 222 2.35 -37.90 2.57
N ALA A 223 1.82 -36.70 2.30
CA ALA A 223 0.39 -36.41 2.49
C ALA A 223 -0.50 -37.29 1.62
N SER A 224 -0.14 -37.49 0.35
CA SER A 224 -0.84 -38.40 -0.56
C SER A 224 -0.71 -39.87 -0.13
N LEU A 225 0.48 -40.33 0.26
CA LEU A 225 0.70 -41.71 0.74
C LEU A 225 -0.12 -42.05 1.98
N LEU A 226 -0.34 -41.07 2.86
CA LEU A 226 -1.09 -41.23 4.10
C LEU A 226 -2.58 -40.95 3.95
N GLY A 227 -3.05 -40.46 2.80
CA GLY A 227 -4.43 -39.98 2.64
C GLY A 227 -4.77 -38.87 3.64
N ALA A 228 -3.84 -37.93 3.84
CA ALA A 228 -3.90 -36.95 4.91
C ALA A 228 -5.09 -35.98 4.78
N GLU A 229 -5.65 -35.57 5.93
CA GLU A 229 -6.74 -34.59 6.00
C GLU A 229 -6.28 -33.20 5.57
N ALA A 230 -5.02 -32.85 5.89
CA ALA A 230 -4.44 -31.56 5.57
C ALA A 230 -2.91 -31.61 5.55
N LEU A 231 -2.32 -30.72 4.73
CA LEU A 231 -0.90 -30.42 4.71
C LEU A 231 -0.67 -28.99 5.23
N THR A 232 0.12 -28.82 6.29
CA THR A 232 0.55 -27.50 6.77
C THR A 232 2.01 -27.28 6.45
N ILE A 233 2.32 -26.21 5.70
CA ILE A 233 3.69 -25.78 5.41
C ILE A 233 4.04 -24.61 6.32
N TRP A 234 5.02 -24.84 7.19
CA TRP A 234 5.51 -23.89 8.17
C TRP A 234 6.74 -23.16 7.62
N THR A 235 6.62 -21.84 7.53
CA THR A 235 7.62 -20.91 6.99
C THR A 235 7.79 -19.70 7.92
N ASP A 236 8.55 -18.70 7.50
CA ASP A 236 8.81 -17.46 8.22
C ASP A 236 7.85 -16.30 7.87
N THR A 237 6.84 -16.55 7.05
CA THR A 237 5.80 -15.59 6.64
C THR A 237 4.42 -15.95 7.19
N ASP A 238 3.54 -14.96 7.36
CA ASP A 238 2.18 -15.14 7.88
C ASP A 238 1.20 -15.80 6.89
N GLY A 239 1.69 -16.39 5.81
CA GLY A 239 0.89 -16.91 4.70
C GLY A 239 1.30 -16.28 3.37
N VAL A 240 0.39 -16.33 2.41
CA VAL A 240 0.53 -15.69 1.10
C VAL A 240 -0.03 -14.28 1.19
N MET A 241 0.75 -13.31 0.69
CA MET A 241 0.38 -11.91 0.67
C MET A 241 -0.19 -11.52 -0.69
N SER A 242 -1.09 -10.53 -0.73
CA SER A 242 -1.68 -9.99 -1.97
C SER A 242 -0.65 -9.33 -2.90
N ALA A 243 0.51 -8.95 -2.37
CA ALA A 243 1.68 -8.50 -3.11
C ALA A 243 2.91 -8.66 -2.20
N ASP A 244 4.13 -8.57 -2.73
CA ASP A 244 5.33 -8.61 -1.90
C ASP A 244 5.34 -7.42 -0.90
N PRO A 245 5.26 -7.67 0.42
CA PRO A 245 5.15 -6.60 1.42
C PRO A 245 6.41 -5.71 1.50
N ARG A 246 7.55 -6.16 0.96
CA ARG A 246 8.77 -5.35 0.87
C ARG A 246 8.62 -4.21 -0.14
N TYR A 247 7.79 -4.41 -1.17
CA TYR A 247 7.55 -3.42 -2.21
C TYR A 247 6.20 -2.72 -2.04
N VAL A 248 5.20 -3.41 -1.50
CA VAL A 248 3.83 -2.89 -1.28
C VAL A 248 3.50 -2.92 0.21
N PRO A 249 3.67 -1.80 0.94
CA PRO A 249 3.42 -1.75 2.38
C PRO A 249 1.97 -2.07 2.80
N ASP A 250 1.01 -1.80 1.90
CA ASP A 250 -0.42 -2.07 2.11
C ASP A 250 -0.81 -3.51 1.71
N ALA A 251 0.14 -4.40 1.42
CA ALA A 251 -0.13 -5.80 1.10
C ALA A 251 -0.86 -6.50 2.25
N GLN A 252 -1.91 -7.25 1.90
CA GLN A 252 -2.78 -7.94 2.87
C GLN A 252 -2.52 -9.44 2.81
N ARG A 253 -2.58 -10.11 3.95
CA ARG A 253 -2.57 -11.58 3.99
C ARG A 253 -3.85 -12.10 3.35
N LEU A 254 -3.71 -13.06 2.46
CA LEU A 254 -4.85 -13.75 1.84
C LEU A 254 -5.34 -14.84 2.79
N ASP A 255 -6.62 -14.81 3.14
CA ASP A 255 -7.22 -15.85 3.99
C ASP A 255 -7.27 -17.19 3.26
N SER A 256 -7.66 -17.15 1.98
CA SER A 256 -7.67 -18.34 1.15
C SER A 256 -7.40 -18.06 -0.33
N LEU A 257 -6.92 -19.11 -1.01
CA LEU A 257 -6.68 -19.16 -2.45
C LEU A 257 -7.22 -20.48 -3.02
N SER A 258 -7.62 -20.47 -4.28
CA SER A 258 -7.74 -21.71 -5.04
C SER A 258 -6.34 -22.29 -5.36
N TYR A 259 -6.26 -23.58 -5.71
CA TYR A 259 -5.00 -24.14 -6.20
C TYR A 259 -4.49 -23.37 -7.43
N GLU A 260 -5.37 -23.10 -8.40
CA GLU A 260 -5.01 -22.37 -9.63
C GLU A 260 -4.54 -20.93 -9.35
N GLU A 261 -5.17 -20.22 -8.42
CA GLU A 261 -4.73 -18.89 -7.96
C GLU A 261 -3.31 -18.95 -7.37
N ALA A 262 -3.06 -19.90 -6.47
CA ALA A 262 -1.74 -20.07 -5.86
C ALA A 262 -0.69 -20.44 -6.91
N MET A 263 -1.08 -21.24 -7.92
CA MET A 263 -0.19 -21.67 -8.99
C MET A 263 0.23 -20.51 -9.89
N GLU A 264 -0.73 -19.70 -10.34
CA GLU A 264 -0.47 -18.51 -11.17
C GLU A 264 0.39 -17.47 -10.41
N LEU A 265 0.09 -17.22 -9.13
CA LEU A 265 0.90 -16.33 -8.30
C LEU A 265 2.35 -16.82 -8.17
N ALA A 266 2.54 -18.11 -7.90
CA ALA A 266 3.88 -18.70 -7.76
C ALA A 266 4.67 -18.65 -9.08
N TYR A 267 4.00 -18.90 -10.23
CA TYR A 267 4.62 -18.80 -11.55
C TYR A 267 5.11 -17.39 -11.84
N PHE A 268 4.31 -16.37 -11.51
CA PHE A 268 4.64 -14.96 -11.76
C PHE A 268 5.46 -14.28 -10.66
N GLY A 269 6.18 -15.04 -9.84
CA GLY A 269 7.20 -14.51 -8.94
C GLY A 269 6.72 -14.14 -7.54
N ALA A 270 5.46 -14.41 -7.17
CA ALA A 270 5.12 -14.46 -5.75
C ALA A 270 5.96 -15.61 -5.16
N GLY A 271 6.83 -15.31 -4.19
CA GLY A 271 7.71 -16.29 -3.53
C GLY A 271 6.94 -17.31 -2.69
N VAL A 272 6.07 -18.07 -3.34
CA VAL A 272 5.14 -19.06 -2.82
C VAL A 272 5.49 -20.41 -3.47
N ILE A 273 5.02 -21.48 -2.87
CA ILE A 273 5.36 -22.85 -3.26
C ILE A 273 5.00 -23.12 -4.71
N HIS A 274 5.94 -23.72 -5.43
CA HIS A 274 5.80 -24.01 -6.85
C HIS A 274 4.75 -25.12 -7.09
N PRO A 275 3.87 -24.99 -8.09
CA PRO A 275 2.77 -25.94 -8.36
C PRO A 275 3.17 -27.41 -8.42
N ARG A 276 4.24 -27.69 -9.16
CA ARG A 276 4.72 -29.07 -9.39
C ARG A 276 5.13 -29.77 -8.11
N THR A 277 5.62 -28.98 -7.16
CA THR A 277 6.03 -29.44 -5.83
C THR A 277 4.82 -29.93 -5.04
N LEU A 278 3.63 -29.37 -5.27
CA LEU A 278 2.42 -29.73 -4.52
C LEU A 278 1.45 -30.62 -5.29
N ALA A 279 1.75 -30.95 -6.55
CA ALA A 279 0.88 -31.74 -7.42
C ALA A 279 0.31 -33.00 -6.74
N PRO A 280 1.09 -33.81 -5.98
CA PRO A 280 0.53 -34.97 -5.29
C PRO A 280 -0.60 -34.64 -4.30
N ALA A 281 -0.50 -33.50 -3.59
CA ALA A 281 -1.53 -33.04 -2.67
C ALA A 281 -2.74 -32.44 -3.42
N VAL A 282 -2.49 -31.69 -4.49
CA VAL A 282 -3.54 -31.09 -5.34
C VAL A 282 -4.39 -32.16 -6.02
N GLU A 283 -3.77 -33.18 -6.61
CA GLU A 283 -4.45 -34.29 -7.30
C GLU A 283 -5.37 -35.11 -6.37
N HIS A 284 -5.07 -35.11 -5.06
CA HIS A 284 -5.87 -35.78 -4.04
C HIS A 284 -6.76 -34.80 -3.26
N GLU A 285 -6.89 -33.55 -3.73
CA GLU A 285 -7.71 -32.50 -3.12
C GLU A 285 -7.37 -32.22 -1.64
N ILE A 286 -6.12 -32.46 -1.23
CA ILE A 286 -5.65 -32.27 0.14
C ILE A 286 -5.45 -30.76 0.39
N PRO A 287 -6.19 -30.14 1.34
CA PRO A 287 -6.05 -28.71 1.61
C PRO A 287 -4.67 -28.39 2.20
N ILE A 288 -4.07 -27.32 1.68
CA ILE A 288 -2.71 -26.89 2.05
C ILE A 288 -2.81 -25.59 2.84
N THR A 289 -2.14 -25.49 3.99
CA THR A 289 -2.14 -24.27 4.81
C THR A 289 -0.72 -23.75 4.99
N ILE A 290 -0.48 -22.50 4.61
CA ILE A 290 0.81 -21.82 4.79
C ILE A 290 0.77 -21.03 6.10
N ARG A 291 1.67 -21.32 7.04
CA ARG A 291 1.70 -20.69 8.36
C ARG A 291 3.08 -20.19 8.74
N ASN A 292 3.11 -19.23 9.66
CA ASN A 292 4.33 -18.72 10.26
C ASN A 292 4.71 -19.55 11.48
N THR A 293 5.90 -20.16 11.47
CA THR A 293 6.48 -20.86 12.62
C THR A 293 6.62 -19.93 13.83
N PHE A 294 6.97 -18.66 13.59
CA PHE A 294 7.25 -17.67 14.64
C PHE A 294 6.01 -16.90 15.11
N ALA A 295 4.87 -17.09 14.45
CA ALA A 295 3.58 -16.52 14.85
C ALA A 295 2.46 -17.56 14.69
N PRO A 296 2.52 -18.69 15.43
CA PRO A 296 1.67 -19.86 15.20
C PRO A 296 0.19 -19.59 15.44
N ASP A 297 -0.17 -18.60 16.26
CA ASP A 297 -1.57 -18.21 16.51
C ASP A 297 -2.23 -17.52 15.30
N ARG A 298 -1.44 -16.99 14.36
CA ARG A 298 -1.97 -16.42 13.13
C ARG A 298 -2.50 -17.54 12.23
N PRO A 299 -3.67 -17.34 11.58
CA PRO A 299 -4.35 -18.41 10.84
C PRO A 299 -3.58 -18.88 9.60
N GLY A 300 -2.75 -18.03 8.99
CA GLY A 300 -2.04 -18.35 7.75
C GLY A 300 -2.89 -18.15 6.50
N THR A 301 -2.56 -18.84 5.41
CA THR A 301 -3.36 -18.87 4.17
C THR A 301 -3.75 -20.30 3.83
N ARG A 302 -5.03 -20.55 3.55
CA ARG A 302 -5.54 -21.86 3.15
C ARG A 302 -5.71 -21.97 1.63
N ILE A 303 -5.06 -22.93 1.00
CA ILE A 303 -5.11 -23.24 -0.42
C ILE A 303 -5.94 -24.52 -0.61
N HIS A 304 -7.01 -24.45 -1.41
CA HIS A 304 -7.97 -25.56 -1.60
C HIS A 304 -8.71 -25.41 -2.94
N LEU A 305 -9.68 -26.29 -3.25
CA LEU A 305 -10.37 -26.28 -4.55
C LEU A 305 -11.24 -25.03 -4.76
N ASP A 306 -12.10 -24.68 -3.79
CA ASP A 306 -13.22 -23.76 -4.03
C ASP A 306 -12.92 -22.26 -3.82
N GLY A 307 -11.83 -21.89 -3.12
CA GLY A 307 -11.53 -20.50 -2.77
C GLY A 307 -12.63 -19.80 -1.92
N ASP A 308 -12.35 -18.67 -1.26
CA ASP A 308 -13.39 -17.94 -0.48
C ASP A 308 -14.32 -17.05 -1.33
N GLY A 309 -14.03 -16.85 -2.63
CA GLY A 309 -14.84 -16.06 -3.55
C GLY A 309 -15.04 -14.58 -3.19
N ALA A 310 -14.32 -13.99 -2.23
CA ALA A 310 -14.58 -12.64 -1.73
C ALA A 310 -14.07 -11.52 -2.67
N LEU A 311 -12.84 -11.66 -3.17
CA LEU A 311 -12.17 -10.65 -4.02
C LEU A 311 -12.18 -11.05 -5.49
N VAL A 312 -12.24 -10.05 -6.39
CA VAL A 312 -12.14 -10.30 -7.85
C VAL A 312 -10.70 -10.61 -8.24
N VAL A 313 -9.78 -9.82 -7.70
CA VAL A 313 -8.32 -9.97 -7.83
C VAL A 313 -7.77 -10.35 -6.47
N LYS A 314 -6.93 -11.39 -6.42
CA LYS A 314 -6.33 -11.94 -5.20
C LYS A 314 -4.89 -11.53 -4.98
N GLY A 315 -4.12 -11.34 -6.04
CA GLY A 315 -2.72 -11.00 -5.85
C GLY A 315 -2.03 -10.41 -7.05
N PHE A 316 -0.89 -9.80 -6.77
CA PHE A 316 -0.02 -9.15 -7.71
C PHE A 316 1.42 -9.61 -7.47
N SER A 317 2.16 -9.81 -8.54
CA SER A 317 3.54 -10.26 -8.47
C SER A 317 4.36 -9.68 -9.60
N THR A 318 5.68 -9.69 -9.43
CA THR A 318 6.61 -9.27 -10.48
C THR A 318 7.64 -10.35 -10.76
N ILE A 319 8.00 -10.49 -12.04
CA ILE A 319 9.22 -11.16 -12.47
C ILE A 319 10.18 -10.08 -12.97
N ASP A 320 11.23 -9.83 -12.22
CA ASP A 320 12.28 -8.86 -12.56
C ASP A 320 13.40 -9.50 -13.38
N ASN A 321 14.27 -8.66 -13.96
CA ASN A 321 15.41 -9.07 -14.79
C ASN A 321 14.95 -9.88 -16.01
N VAL A 322 14.06 -9.30 -16.80
CA VAL A 322 13.51 -9.89 -18.02
C VAL A 322 13.91 -9.04 -19.22
N ALA A 323 14.21 -9.68 -20.35
CA ALA A 323 14.36 -9.01 -21.64
C ALA A 323 13.16 -9.33 -22.53
N LEU A 324 12.63 -8.31 -23.21
CA LEU A 324 11.57 -8.44 -24.20
C LEU A 324 12.17 -8.50 -25.60
N LEU A 325 11.93 -9.60 -26.32
CA LEU A 325 12.34 -9.78 -27.70
C LEU A 325 11.14 -9.61 -28.64
N ASN A 326 11.39 -9.04 -29.82
CA ASN A 326 10.39 -8.89 -30.86
C ASN A 326 10.98 -9.35 -32.20
N LEU A 327 10.40 -10.41 -32.77
CA LEU A 327 10.67 -10.85 -34.13
C LEU A 327 9.61 -10.23 -35.04
N GLU A 328 10.01 -9.40 -36.01
CA GLU A 328 9.08 -8.67 -36.88
C GLU A 328 9.40 -8.81 -38.37
N GLY A 329 8.37 -9.03 -39.20
CA GLY A 329 8.54 -9.17 -40.64
C GLY A 329 7.24 -9.33 -41.42
N SER A 330 7.12 -8.61 -42.54
CA SER A 330 5.98 -8.74 -43.46
C SER A 330 5.97 -10.09 -44.19
N GLY A 331 7.12 -10.76 -44.27
CA GLY A 331 7.25 -12.12 -44.78
C GLY A 331 6.72 -13.21 -43.85
N MET A 332 6.31 -12.88 -42.62
CA MET A 332 5.74 -13.84 -41.67
C MET A 332 4.22 -14.01 -41.83
N ILE A 333 3.54 -13.04 -42.44
CA ILE A 333 2.08 -13.01 -42.53
C ILE A 333 1.55 -14.22 -43.29
N GLY A 334 0.71 -15.04 -42.64
CA GLY A 334 0.06 -16.19 -43.24
C GLY A 334 1.01 -17.36 -43.52
N VAL A 335 2.22 -17.35 -42.96
CA VAL A 335 3.21 -18.44 -43.10
C VAL A 335 3.14 -19.34 -41.87
N PRO A 336 2.59 -20.57 -41.99
CA PRO A 336 2.54 -21.51 -40.87
C PRO A 336 3.96 -21.92 -40.44
N GLY A 337 4.16 -22.07 -39.13
CA GLY A 337 5.37 -22.69 -38.58
C GLY A 337 6.50 -21.73 -38.23
N ILE A 338 6.36 -20.41 -38.42
CA ILE A 338 7.34 -19.42 -37.95
C ILE A 338 7.50 -19.50 -36.42
N ALA A 339 6.39 -19.47 -35.67
CA ALA A 339 6.42 -19.59 -34.21
C ALA A 339 7.07 -20.91 -33.77
N ARG A 340 6.72 -22.04 -34.41
CA ARG A 340 7.34 -23.34 -34.15
C ARG A 340 8.86 -23.28 -34.36
N ARG A 341 9.33 -22.79 -35.51
CA ARG A 341 10.76 -22.72 -35.83
C ARG A 341 11.52 -21.84 -34.83
N LEU A 342 10.91 -20.74 -34.38
CA LEU A 342 11.48 -19.87 -33.36
C LEU A 342 11.64 -20.63 -32.03
N PHE A 343 10.57 -21.22 -31.52
CA PHE A 343 10.58 -21.86 -30.20
C PHE A 343 11.38 -23.19 -30.20
N ASP A 344 11.34 -23.98 -31.27
CA ASP A 344 12.19 -25.18 -31.45
C ASP A 344 13.70 -24.78 -31.39
N ALA A 345 14.08 -23.64 -31.98
CA ALA A 345 15.46 -23.16 -31.95
C ALA A 345 15.89 -22.67 -30.56
N LEU A 346 15.01 -21.94 -29.87
CA LEU A 346 15.26 -21.45 -28.51
C LEU A 346 15.39 -22.61 -27.51
N GLU A 347 14.52 -23.62 -27.62
CA GLU A 347 14.56 -24.84 -26.79
C GLU A 347 15.89 -25.60 -26.95
N ALA A 348 16.38 -25.73 -28.18
CA ALA A 348 17.64 -26.43 -28.47
C ALA A 348 18.86 -25.79 -27.77
N GLU A 349 18.78 -24.51 -27.43
CA GLU A 349 19.81 -23.75 -26.70
C GLU A 349 19.47 -23.57 -25.21
N GLY A 350 18.39 -24.21 -24.72
CA GLY A 350 17.96 -24.14 -23.32
C GLY A 350 17.43 -22.76 -22.89
N VAL A 351 16.93 -21.95 -23.84
CA VAL A 351 16.34 -20.64 -23.54
C VAL A 351 14.93 -20.83 -23.00
N SER A 352 14.67 -20.29 -21.81
CA SER A 352 13.35 -20.30 -21.18
C SER A 352 12.53 -19.09 -21.62
N VAL A 353 11.33 -19.33 -22.16
CA VAL A 353 10.38 -18.28 -22.52
C VAL A 353 9.34 -18.15 -21.42
N ILE A 354 9.23 -16.95 -20.85
CA ILE A 354 8.37 -16.65 -19.69
C ILE A 354 6.99 -16.19 -20.15
N LEU A 355 6.93 -15.36 -21.18
CA LEU A 355 5.70 -14.75 -21.68
C LEU A 355 5.76 -14.67 -23.20
N ILE A 356 4.62 -14.90 -23.85
CA ILE A 356 4.46 -14.75 -25.31
C ILE A 356 3.31 -13.79 -25.56
N SER A 357 3.51 -12.82 -26.45
CA SER A 357 2.51 -11.87 -26.91
C SER A 357 2.53 -11.81 -28.44
N GLN A 358 1.41 -12.15 -29.06
CA GLN A 358 1.29 -12.24 -30.52
C GLN A 358 -0.03 -11.61 -30.94
N GLY A 359 0.03 -10.59 -31.81
CA GLY A 359 -1.14 -9.87 -32.31
C GLY A 359 -1.75 -10.48 -33.57
N SER A 360 -3.04 -10.24 -33.81
CA SER A 360 -3.82 -10.84 -34.91
C SER A 360 -3.27 -10.67 -36.35
N SER A 361 -2.26 -9.83 -36.59
CA SER A 361 -1.68 -9.59 -37.92
C SER A 361 -0.58 -10.58 -38.33
N GLU A 362 -0.16 -11.51 -37.46
CA GLU A 362 0.97 -12.44 -37.68
C GLU A 362 2.30 -11.76 -38.07
N HIS A 363 2.36 -10.43 -37.97
CA HIS A 363 3.49 -9.61 -38.41
C HIS A 363 4.66 -9.62 -37.41
N SER A 364 4.36 -9.91 -36.15
CA SER A 364 5.35 -9.97 -35.09
C SER A 364 5.04 -11.05 -34.07
N ILE A 365 6.12 -11.54 -33.44
CA ILE A 365 6.08 -12.41 -32.28
C ILE A 365 6.92 -11.72 -31.21
N CYS A 366 6.26 -11.31 -30.13
CA CYS A 366 6.90 -10.74 -28.97
C CYS A 366 6.98 -11.80 -27.87
N PHE A 367 8.12 -11.92 -27.22
CA PHE A 367 8.32 -12.90 -26.16
C PHE A 367 9.34 -12.42 -25.14
N ALA A 368 9.18 -12.85 -23.89
CA ALA A 368 10.00 -12.45 -22.78
C ALA A 368 10.88 -13.62 -22.31
N VAL A 369 12.16 -13.35 -22.03
CA VAL A 369 13.13 -14.35 -21.54
C VAL A 369 13.87 -13.77 -20.33
N PRO A 370 14.50 -14.60 -19.48
CA PRO A 370 15.41 -14.11 -18.45
C PRO A 370 16.48 -13.20 -19.06
N GLN A 371 16.79 -12.07 -18.43
CA GLN A 371 17.77 -11.10 -18.92
C GLN A 371 19.13 -11.74 -19.21
N ALA A 372 19.55 -12.71 -18.39
CA ALA A 372 20.79 -13.46 -18.58
C ALA A 372 20.83 -14.31 -19.86
N GLN A 373 19.68 -14.63 -20.44
CA GLN A 373 19.55 -15.41 -21.69
C GLN A 373 19.28 -14.52 -22.92
N ALA A 374 19.18 -13.20 -22.77
CA ALA A 374 18.75 -12.30 -23.84
C ALA A 374 19.65 -12.38 -25.09
N ASP A 375 20.97 -12.35 -24.90
CA ASP A 375 21.94 -12.39 -26.01
C ASP A 375 21.91 -13.73 -26.74
N VAL A 376 21.81 -14.84 -25.99
CA VAL A 376 21.69 -16.19 -26.56
C VAL A 376 20.38 -16.30 -27.35
N ALA A 377 19.25 -15.89 -26.75
CA ALA A 377 17.95 -15.91 -27.41
C ALA A 377 17.94 -15.13 -28.72
N ARG A 378 18.54 -13.92 -28.72
CA ARG A 378 18.67 -13.09 -29.91
C ARG A 378 19.51 -13.78 -30.99
N ALA A 379 20.72 -14.24 -30.65
CA ALA A 379 21.61 -14.89 -31.60
C ALA A 379 20.96 -16.15 -32.21
N THR A 380 20.27 -16.93 -31.39
CA THR A 380 19.54 -18.13 -31.81
C THR A 380 18.40 -17.78 -32.75
N ALA A 381 17.61 -16.74 -32.47
CA ALA A 381 16.55 -16.29 -33.37
C ALA A 381 17.11 -15.73 -34.70
N GLU A 382 18.16 -14.91 -34.65
CA GLU A 382 18.82 -14.38 -35.85
C GLU A 382 19.39 -15.51 -36.72
N GLN A 383 20.02 -16.51 -36.11
CA GLN A 383 20.53 -17.68 -36.81
C GLN A 383 19.41 -18.54 -37.38
N ALA A 384 18.34 -18.75 -36.60
CA ALA A 384 17.18 -19.53 -37.03
C ALA A 384 16.51 -18.90 -38.23
N PHE A 385 16.53 -17.57 -38.40
CA PHE A 385 15.86 -16.81 -39.48
C PHE A 385 16.82 -16.08 -40.43
N TYR A 386 18.08 -16.50 -40.51
CA TYR A 386 19.12 -15.82 -41.28
C TYR A 386 18.74 -15.57 -42.75
N ALA A 387 18.15 -16.55 -43.42
CA ALA A 387 17.79 -16.43 -44.83
C ALA A 387 16.65 -15.42 -45.08
N GLU A 388 15.70 -15.34 -44.16
CA GLU A 388 14.59 -14.39 -44.20
C GLU A 388 15.05 -12.97 -43.86
N LEU A 389 15.98 -12.82 -42.92
CA LEU A 389 16.64 -11.55 -42.60
C LEU A 389 17.45 -11.03 -43.80
N ASP A 390 18.28 -11.87 -44.42
CA ASP A 390 19.10 -11.51 -45.59
C ASP A 390 18.25 -11.07 -46.80
N ARG A 391 17.05 -11.66 -46.95
CA ARG A 391 16.09 -11.31 -48.02
C ARG A 391 15.16 -10.14 -47.66
N GLY A 392 15.25 -9.58 -46.45
CA GLY A 392 14.36 -8.53 -45.97
C GLY A 392 12.91 -8.97 -45.77
N GLN A 393 12.67 -10.28 -45.62
CA GLN A 393 11.36 -10.86 -45.32
C GLN A 393 11.04 -10.76 -43.82
N ILE A 394 12.09 -10.89 -42.99
CA ILE A 394 12.11 -10.51 -41.58
C ILE A 394 13.00 -9.26 -41.50
N GLN A 395 12.55 -8.26 -40.75
CA GLN A 395 13.21 -6.94 -40.69
C GLN A 395 14.33 -6.95 -39.67
N GLN A 396 14.03 -7.40 -38.44
CA GLN A 396 14.98 -7.47 -37.34
C GLN A 396 14.48 -8.36 -36.19
N VAL A 397 15.40 -8.71 -35.29
CA VAL A 397 15.14 -9.26 -33.96
C VAL A 397 15.52 -8.19 -32.95
N ASP A 398 14.53 -7.49 -32.41
CA ASP A 398 14.75 -6.43 -31.42
C ASP A 398 14.83 -7.01 -30.02
N VAL A 399 15.69 -6.40 -29.18
CA VAL A 399 15.81 -6.72 -27.76
C VAL A 399 15.63 -5.45 -26.96
N THR A 400 14.68 -5.46 -26.03
CA THR A 400 14.51 -4.45 -24.99
C THR A 400 14.95 -5.06 -23.66
N PRO A 401 16.11 -4.68 -23.12
CA PRO A 401 16.60 -5.20 -21.84
C PRO A 401 15.87 -4.56 -20.66
N ASP A 402 16.20 -5.01 -19.45
CA ASP A 402 15.88 -4.37 -18.18
C ASP A 402 14.38 -4.11 -18.00
N CYS A 403 13.56 -5.10 -18.35
CA CYS A 403 12.12 -5.09 -18.15
C CYS A 403 11.72 -5.93 -16.93
N SER A 404 10.51 -5.69 -16.45
CA SER A 404 9.82 -6.54 -15.48
C SER A 404 8.43 -6.93 -15.99
N ILE A 405 7.99 -8.14 -15.66
CA ILE A 405 6.63 -8.61 -15.91
C ILE A 405 5.84 -8.38 -14.63
N LEU A 406 4.79 -7.56 -14.69
CA LEU A 406 3.79 -7.42 -13.64
C LEU A 406 2.62 -8.34 -13.96
N ALA A 407 2.19 -9.17 -13.01
CA ALA A 407 1.02 -10.03 -13.14
C ALA A 407 -0.04 -9.69 -12.10
N VAL A 408 -1.30 -9.84 -12.49
CA VAL A 408 -2.47 -9.77 -11.61
C VAL A 408 -3.26 -11.06 -11.73
N VAL A 409 -3.60 -11.67 -10.59
CA VAL A 409 -4.19 -13.02 -10.51
C VAL A 409 -5.48 -13.03 -9.69
N GLY A 410 -6.49 -13.75 -10.16
CA GLY A 410 -7.72 -14.06 -9.42
C GLY A 410 -8.73 -14.88 -10.24
N ASP A 411 -9.35 -15.88 -9.63
CA ASP A 411 -10.30 -16.80 -10.29
C ASP A 411 -11.50 -16.06 -10.88
N ARG A 412 -11.98 -15.05 -10.15
CA ARG A 412 -13.16 -14.27 -10.54
C ARG A 412 -12.84 -13.13 -11.52
N MET A 413 -11.59 -12.99 -11.95
CA MET A 413 -11.26 -12.06 -13.05
C MET A 413 -11.95 -12.51 -14.33
N ALA A 414 -12.04 -13.82 -14.54
CA ALA A 414 -12.67 -14.42 -15.71
C ALA A 414 -14.13 -14.00 -15.86
N GLY A 415 -14.45 -13.42 -17.01
CA GLY A 415 -15.78 -12.92 -17.32
C GLY A 415 -16.22 -11.67 -16.54
N THR A 416 -15.37 -11.07 -15.71
CA THR A 416 -15.67 -9.83 -14.97
C THR A 416 -15.24 -8.60 -15.76
N PRO A 417 -16.19 -7.81 -16.31
CA PRO A 417 -15.84 -6.61 -17.07
C PRO A 417 -15.18 -5.55 -16.19
N GLY A 418 -14.19 -4.85 -16.74
CA GLY A 418 -13.55 -3.71 -16.08
C GLY A 418 -12.29 -4.04 -15.26
N VAL A 419 -11.95 -5.33 -15.07
CA VAL A 419 -10.68 -5.73 -14.42
C VAL A 419 -9.48 -5.22 -15.22
N ALA A 420 -9.40 -5.55 -16.51
CA ALA A 420 -8.33 -5.07 -17.38
C ALA A 420 -8.28 -3.52 -17.43
N ALA A 421 -9.43 -2.86 -17.52
CA ALA A 421 -9.51 -1.40 -17.53
C ALA A 421 -8.99 -0.77 -16.22
N THR A 422 -9.28 -1.39 -15.08
CA THR A 422 -8.78 -0.95 -13.77
C THR A 422 -7.27 -1.16 -13.66
N PHE A 423 -6.77 -2.32 -14.08
CA PHE A 423 -5.34 -2.64 -14.05
C PHE A 423 -4.53 -1.67 -14.94
N PHE A 424 -4.89 -1.54 -16.21
CA PHE A 424 -4.18 -0.64 -17.13
C PHE A 424 -4.44 0.84 -16.83
N GLY A 425 -5.62 1.19 -16.29
CA GLY A 425 -5.92 2.53 -15.81
C GLY A 425 -5.00 2.93 -14.66
N ALA A 426 -4.82 2.06 -13.66
CA ALA A 426 -3.92 2.30 -12.55
C ALA A 426 -2.46 2.49 -12.98
N LEU A 427 -2.00 1.70 -13.97
CA LEU A 427 -0.67 1.88 -14.56
C LEU A 427 -0.54 3.23 -15.30
N GLY A 428 -1.57 3.61 -16.07
CA GLY A 428 -1.62 4.89 -16.78
C GLY A 428 -1.63 6.10 -15.83
N ASP A 429 -2.43 6.05 -14.77
CA ASP A 429 -2.50 7.09 -13.74
C ASP A 429 -1.15 7.27 -13.02
N ALA A 430 -0.42 6.18 -12.82
CA ALA A 430 0.94 6.19 -12.29
C ALA A 430 2.03 6.49 -13.33
N SER A 431 1.65 6.94 -14.54
CA SER A 431 2.57 7.24 -15.64
C SER A 431 3.54 6.09 -15.96
N VAL A 432 3.06 4.85 -15.90
CA VAL A 432 3.82 3.64 -16.27
C VAL A 432 3.47 3.24 -17.70
N ASN A 433 4.49 3.10 -18.54
CA ASN A 433 4.31 2.66 -19.93
C ASN A 433 4.28 1.13 -20.03
N VAL A 434 3.24 0.58 -20.66
CA VAL A 434 3.09 -0.87 -20.89
C VAL A 434 3.68 -1.22 -22.26
N ARG A 435 4.69 -2.10 -22.28
CA ARG A 435 5.41 -2.54 -23.50
C ARG A 435 4.77 -3.73 -24.18
N ALA A 436 4.30 -4.70 -23.41
CA ALA A 436 3.61 -5.88 -23.91
C ALA A 436 2.53 -6.34 -22.93
N ILE A 437 1.53 -7.04 -23.45
CA ILE A 437 0.41 -7.57 -22.68
C ILE A 437 0.24 -9.05 -23.03
N ALA A 438 -0.03 -9.87 -22.02
CA ALA A 438 -0.49 -11.23 -22.19
C ALA A 438 -1.71 -11.50 -21.30
N GLN A 439 -2.73 -12.12 -21.88
CA GLN A 439 -3.88 -12.66 -21.17
C GLN A 439 -4.30 -13.94 -21.87
N GLY A 440 -4.37 -15.03 -21.12
CA GLY A 440 -4.84 -16.33 -21.62
C GLY A 440 -6.36 -16.44 -21.65
N SER A 441 -6.87 -17.53 -22.23
CA SER A 441 -8.30 -17.83 -22.29
C SER A 441 -8.93 -18.16 -20.92
N SER A 442 -8.12 -18.48 -19.91
CA SER A 442 -8.58 -18.65 -18.53
C SER A 442 -8.98 -17.33 -17.88
N GLU A 443 -8.49 -16.19 -18.39
CA GLU A 443 -8.68 -14.83 -17.86
C GLU A 443 -8.34 -14.65 -16.35
N ARG A 444 -7.79 -15.69 -15.69
CA ARG A 444 -7.36 -15.70 -14.29
C ARG A 444 -6.11 -14.88 -14.06
N ASN A 445 -5.32 -14.68 -15.10
CA ASN A 445 -4.10 -13.87 -15.09
C ASN A 445 -4.12 -12.83 -16.21
N ILE A 446 -3.72 -11.61 -15.89
CA ILE A 446 -3.31 -10.58 -16.86
C ILE A 446 -1.88 -10.19 -16.53
N SER A 447 -1.01 -10.22 -17.53
CA SER A 447 0.39 -9.82 -17.38
C SER A 447 0.72 -8.62 -18.27
N ALA A 448 1.52 -7.70 -17.75
CA ALA A 448 2.03 -6.53 -18.44
C ALA A 448 3.55 -6.44 -18.31
N VAL A 449 4.25 -6.22 -19.41
CA VAL A 449 5.69 -5.94 -19.40
C VAL A 449 5.88 -4.43 -19.27
N VAL A 450 6.66 -4.02 -18.28
CA VAL A 450 6.99 -2.62 -17.98
C VAL A 450 8.50 -2.44 -17.89
N ASP A 451 8.96 -1.20 -17.79
CA ASP A 451 10.36 -0.93 -17.46
C ASP A 451 10.72 -1.41 -16.05
N GLY A 452 11.92 -1.96 -15.89
CA GLY A 452 12.42 -2.43 -14.60
C GLY A 452 12.47 -1.31 -13.56
N ASP A 453 12.79 -0.08 -13.99
CA ASP A 453 12.79 1.09 -13.10
C ASP A 453 11.37 1.46 -12.63
N ASP A 454 10.36 1.17 -13.45
CA ASP A 454 8.95 1.43 -13.14
C ASP A 454 8.27 0.27 -12.40
N ALA A 455 8.89 -0.91 -12.32
CA ALA A 455 8.27 -2.14 -11.81
C ALA A 455 7.65 -1.97 -10.42
N ARG A 456 8.36 -1.31 -9.50
CA ARG A 456 7.87 -1.06 -8.14
C ARG A 456 6.70 -0.08 -8.11
N ARG A 457 6.76 0.98 -8.92
CA ARG A 457 5.67 1.96 -9.05
C ARG A 457 4.44 1.28 -9.65
N ALA A 458 4.63 0.47 -10.70
CA ALA A 458 3.61 -0.31 -11.37
C ALA A 458 2.92 -1.30 -10.42
N LEU A 459 3.69 -2.07 -9.64
CA LEU A 459 3.16 -3.03 -8.67
C LEU A 459 2.33 -2.33 -7.58
N ARG A 460 2.81 -1.21 -7.05
CA ARG A 460 2.07 -0.41 -6.05
C ARG A 460 0.79 0.17 -6.62
N ALA A 461 0.84 0.75 -7.81
CA ALA A 461 -0.32 1.35 -8.46
C ALA A 461 -1.37 0.29 -8.80
N ALA A 462 -0.95 -0.85 -9.35
CA ALA A 462 -1.84 -1.96 -9.64
C ALA A 462 -2.49 -2.49 -8.35
N HIS A 463 -1.71 -2.76 -7.30
CA HIS A 463 -2.26 -3.20 -6.02
C HIS A 463 -3.27 -2.17 -5.45
N ALA A 464 -2.89 -0.90 -5.44
CA ALA A 464 -3.75 0.21 -5.01
C ALA A 464 -5.07 0.26 -5.79
N GLY A 465 -5.04 0.08 -7.11
CA GLY A 465 -6.23 0.14 -7.96
C GLY A 465 -7.32 -0.89 -7.62
N PHE A 466 -6.97 -1.99 -6.95
CA PHE A 466 -7.90 -3.04 -6.55
C PHE A 466 -8.09 -3.19 -5.03
N TYR A 467 -7.08 -2.87 -4.22
CA TYR A 467 -7.09 -3.05 -2.77
C TYR A 467 -7.26 -1.76 -1.98
N LEU A 468 -6.99 -0.61 -2.60
CA LEU A 468 -7.33 0.68 -2.03
C LEU A 468 -8.63 1.17 -2.65
N SER A 469 -9.46 1.78 -1.81
CA SER A 469 -10.64 2.48 -2.31
C SER A 469 -10.21 3.52 -3.35
N LYS A 470 -10.98 3.63 -4.44
CA LYS A 470 -10.88 4.73 -5.42
C LYS A 470 -11.05 6.12 -4.77
N ARG A 471 -11.48 6.15 -3.50
CA ARG A 471 -11.64 7.35 -2.68
C ARG A 471 -10.67 7.38 -1.48
N THR A 472 -9.42 6.98 -1.66
CA THR A 472 -8.37 7.18 -0.66
C THR A 472 -7.75 8.58 -0.80
N LEU A 473 -7.70 9.35 0.29
CA LEU A 473 -7.15 10.71 0.34
C LEU A 473 -5.96 10.77 1.30
N SER A 474 -4.77 11.10 0.77
CA SER A 474 -3.57 11.40 1.56
C SER A 474 -3.60 12.85 2.02
N ILE A 475 -3.69 13.07 3.33
CA ILE A 475 -3.94 14.39 3.94
C ILE A 475 -2.70 14.85 4.71
N GLY A 476 -2.20 16.03 4.35
CA GLY A 476 -1.22 16.79 5.13
C GLY A 476 -1.84 18.03 5.73
N VAL A 477 -1.86 18.16 7.06
CA VAL A 477 -2.42 19.34 7.75
C VAL A 477 -1.28 20.28 8.18
N ILE A 478 -1.30 21.51 7.67
CA ILE A 478 -0.37 22.58 8.07
C ILE A 478 -1.14 23.56 8.95
N GLY A 479 -0.69 23.72 10.19
CA GLY A 479 -1.33 24.58 11.19
C GLY A 479 -2.26 23.82 12.14
N ALA A 480 -1.68 23.10 13.10
CA ALA A 480 -2.40 22.41 14.17
C ALA A 480 -2.87 23.32 15.32
N GLY A 481 -3.30 24.55 14.99
CA GLY A 481 -3.92 25.48 15.94
C GLY A 481 -5.39 25.14 16.19
N ASN A 482 -6.21 26.09 16.64
CA ASN A 482 -7.62 25.84 17.00
C ASN A 482 -8.43 25.16 15.88
N VAL A 483 -8.36 25.66 14.65
CA VAL A 483 -9.11 25.09 13.51
C VAL A 483 -8.51 23.76 13.06
N GLY A 484 -7.19 23.67 12.91
CA GLY A 484 -6.53 22.43 12.48
C GLY A 484 -6.71 21.29 13.48
N ALA A 485 -6.64 21.57 14.79
CA ALA A 485 -6.91 20.57 15.82
C ALA A 485 -8.37 20.09 15.78
N ALA A 486 -9.33 21.01 15.67
CA ALA A 486 -10.76 20.65 15.53
C ALA A 486 -11.03 19.83 14.26
N LEU A 487 -10.33 20.11 13.16
CA LEU A 487 -10.42 19.32 11.92
C LEU A 487 -9.89 17.90 12.14
N LEU A 488 -8.74 17.74 12.79
CA LEU A 488 -8.15 16.43 13.06
C LEU A 488 -9.08 15.59 13.96
N ASP A 489 -9.68 16.20 14.97
CA ASP A 489 -10.67 15.54 15.83
C ASP A 489 -11.91 15.09 15.01
N GLN A 490 -12.44 15.95 14.13
CA GLN A 490 -13.57 15.59 13.26
C GLN A 490 -13.24 14.49 12.24
N ILE A 491 -12.02 14.47 11.69
CA ILE A 491 -11.56 13.39 10.80
C ILE A 491 -11.49 12.08 11.58
N HIS A 492 -10.90 12.08 12.77
CA HIS A 492 -10.80 10.90 13.63
C HIS A 492 -12.19 10.31 13.93
N ASP A 493 -13.14 11.15 14.36
CA ASP A 493 -14.50 10.72 14.73
C ASP A 493 -15.31 10.12 13.56
N GLN A 494 -14.93 10.40 12.30
CA GLN A 494 -15.71 10.02 11.12
C GLN A 494 -14.99 9.04 10.19
N ALA A 495 -13.68 8.81 10.34
CA ALA A 495 -12.88 8.01 9.42
C ALA A 495 -13.42 6.59 9.24
N ASP A 496 -13.75 5.89 10.33
CA ASP A 496 -14.25 4.51 10.26
C ASP A 496 -15.62 4.41 9.61
N ARG A 497 -16.52 5.35 9.95
CA ARG A 497 -17.86 5.43 9.34
C ARG A 497 -17.77 5.69 7.84
N LEU A 498 -16.95 6.67 7.43
CA LEU A 498 -16.77 7.02 6.02
C LEU A 498 -16.13 5.88 5.22
N ARG A 499 -15.19 5.14 5.82
CA ARG A 499 -14.60 3.95 5.19
C ARG A 499 -15.63 2.83 5.02
N ALA A 500 -16.48 2.59 6.02
CA ALA A 500 -17.46 1.50 6.00
C ALA A 500 -18.70 1.80 5.14
N GLU A 501 -19.21 3.02 5.18
CA GLU A 501 -20.49 3.40 4.55
C GLU A 501 -20.33 4.00 3.15
N GLU A 502 -19.28 4.79 2.92
CA GLU A 502 -19.11 5.61 1.71
C GLU A 502 -17.88 5.22 0.88
N ASP A 503 -17.16 4.18 1.31
CA ASP A 503 -15.89 3.73 0.75
C ASP A 503 -14.87 4.88 0.68
N ILE A 504 -14.86 5.84 1.61
CA ILE A 504 -13.90 6.96 1.65
C ILE A 504 -12.83 6.67 2.72
N ASP A 505 -11.57 6.56 2.28
CA ASP A 505 -10.43 6.32 3.16
C ASP A 505 -9.63 7.62 3.38
N LEU A 506 -9.80 8.25 4.54
CA LEU A 506 -9.07 9.46 4.94
C LEU A 506 -7.80 9.09 5.70
N ARG A 507 -6.62 9.42 5.15
CA ARG A 507 -5.32 9.11 5.76
C ARG A 507 -4.57 10.39 6.09
N VAL A 508 -4.50 10.73 7.38
CA VAL A 508 -3.67 11.86 7.82
C VAL A 508 -2.22 11.40 7.90
N ARG A 509 -1.42 11.71 6.87
CA ARG A 509 -0.03 11.23 6.76
C ARG A 509 0.99 12.21 7.33
N GLY A 510 0.58 13.45 7.59
CA GLY A 510 1.44 14.43 8.23
C GLY A 510 0.69 15.58 8.90
N ILE A 511 1.27 16.09 9.99
CA ILE A 511 0.83 17.31 10.68
C ILE A 511 2.05 18.23 10.85
N ALA A 512 1.95 19.49 10.43
CA ALA A 512 3.01 20.47 10.54
C ALA A 512 2.55 21.74 11.29
N THR A 513 3.47 22.34 12.04
CA THR A 513 3.33 23.66 12.68
C THR A 513 4.47 24.56 12.20
N SER A 514 4.57 25.78 12.72
CA SER A 514 5.69 26.69 12.40
C SER A 514 7.05 26.17 12.86
N SER A 515 7.11 25.21 13.79
CA SER A 515 8.36 24.74 14.39
C SER A 515 8.54 23.23 14.41
N LYS A 516 7.48 22.43 14.29
CA LYS A 516 7.49 20.96 14.40
C LYS A 516 6.69 20.28 13.29
N MET A 517 7.12 19.11 12.81
CA MET A 517 6.37 18.28 11.87
C MET A 517 6.37 16.78 12.21
N LEU A 518 5.21 16.15 12.11
CA LEU A 518 5.00 14.70 12.19
C LEU A 518 4.72 14.11 10.81
N ARG A 519 5.16 12.86 10.63
CA ARG A 519 5.01 12.09 9.39
C ARG A 519 4.80 10.61 9.73
N ALA A 520 3.92 9.95 8.99
CA ALA A 520 3.71 8.50 9.07
C ALA A 520 3.59 7.89 7.67
N GLU A 521 4.09 6.66 7.50
CA GLU A 521 4.07 5.98 6.20
C GLU A 521 2.66 5.65 5.72
N ARG A 522 1.74 5.26 6.62
CA ARG A 522 0.36 4.89 6.28
C ARG A 522 -0.67 5.92 6.73
N SER A 523 -0.74 6.17 8.03
CA SER A 523 -1.56 7.21 8.67
C SER A 523 -0.99 7.49 10.07
N LEU A 524 -1.20 8.69 10.59
CA LEU A 524 -0.92 9.05 11.97
C LEU A 524 -2.02 8.51 12.89
N GLU A 525 -1.62 8.13 14.12
CA GLU A 525 -2.55 7.83 15.21
C GLU A 525 -3.11 9.14 15.79
N LEU A 526 -4.39 9.42 15.52
CA LEU A 526 -5.02 10.68 15.89
C LEU A 526 -5.42 10.76 17.37
N ASP A 527 -5.30 9.67 18.13
CA ASP A 527 -5.47 9.71 19.58
C ASP A 527 -4.27 10.35 20.29
N THR A 528 -3.06 10.20 19.73
CA THR A 528 -1.80 10.57 20.40
C THR A 528 -1.04 11.72 19.72
N TRP A 529 -1.49 12.16 18.54
CA TRP A 529 -0.73 13.10 17.69
C TRP A 529 -0.24 14.37 18.40
N ARG A 530 -0.97 14.88 19.38
CA ARG A 530 -0.60 16.09 20.14
C ARG A 530 0.70 15.89 20.92
N ASN A 531 0.85 14.72 21.55
CA ASN A 531 2.05 14.37 22.30
C ASN A 531 3.20 14.09 21.34
N ASP A 532 2.94 13.31 20.29
CA ASP A 532 3.95 12.94 19.30
C ASP A 532 4.53 14.19 18.61
N LEU A 533 3.71 15.22 18.36
CA LEU A 533 4.12 16.45 17.68
C LEU A 533 5.03 17.33 18.55
N ALA A 534 4.91 17.26 19.88
CA ALA A 534 5.75 18.02 20.79
C ALA A 534 7.23 17.56 20.67
N ASP A 535 7.43 16.25 20.56
CA ASP A 535 8.75 15.62 20.47
C ASP A 535 9.28 15.52 19.03
N ALA A 536 8.48 15.92 18.04
CA ALA A 536 8.80 15.76 16.63
C ALA A 536 10.00 16.61 16.15
N PRO A 537 10.62 16.27 15.00
CA PRO A 537 11.65 17.09 14.36
C PRO A 537 11.15 18.48 13.95
N SER A 538 12.09 19.38 13.64
CA SER A 538 11.78 20.71 13.13
C SER A 538 11.06 20.67 11.79
N THR A 539 10.15 21.63 11.55
CA THR A 539 9.41 21.71 10.29
C THR A 539 10.32 21.99 9.10
N ASP A 540 10.20 21.16 8.07
CA ASP A 540 10.62 21.42 6.70
C ASP A 540 9.41 21.20 5.79
N LEU A 541 8.88 22.27 5.20
CA LEU A 541 7.65 22.19 4.41
C LEU A 541 7.83 21.44 3.09
N ASP A 542 9.02 21.47 2.50
CA ASP A 542 9.28 20.77 1.24
C ASP A 542 9.38 19.26 1.51
N ALA A 543 10.15 18.86 2.53
CA ALA A 543 10.21 17.47 2.97
C ALA A 543 8.88 16.93 3.53
N PHE A 544 8.02 17.81 4.06
CA PHE A 544 6.68 17.46 4.51
C PHE A 544 5.76 17.14 3.33
N VAL A 545 5.73 18.01 2.31
CA VAL A 545 4.88 17.83 1.14
C VAL A 545 5.32 16.62 0.33
N ASP A 546 6.63 16.40 0.17
CA ASP A 546 7.18 15.23 -0.50
C ASP A 546 6.81 13.92 0.23
N HIS A 547 6.71 13.96 1.57
CA HIS A 547 6.24 12.81 2.34
C HIS A 547 4.75 12.56 2.14
N VAL A 548 3.92 13.61 2.21
CA VAL A 548 2.46 13.51 2.09
C VAL A 548 2.05 13.08 0.67
N GLN A 549 2.75 13.56 -0.36
CA GLN A 549 2.55 13.14 -1.74
C GLN A 549 3.17 11.77 -2.00
N THR A 550 2.35 10.75 -2.14
CA THR A 550 2.80 9.40 -2.52
C THR A 550 2.59 9.15 -4.01
N GLU A 551 3.45 8.34 -4.61
CA GLU A 551 3.33 7.92 -6.01
C GLU A 551 2.15 6.97 -6.31
N TYR A 552 1.48 6.45 -5.26
CA TYR A 552 0.48 5.38 -5.38
C TYR A 552 -0.91 5.73 -4.83
N HIS A 553 -1.10 6.89 -4.19
CA HIS A 553 -2.43 7.40 -3.85
C HIS A 553 -2.89 8.39 -4.93
N PRO A 554 -4.08 8.20 -5.52
CA PRO A 554 -4.56 9.04 -6.61
C PRO A 554 -4.90 10.47 -6.18
N HIS A 555 -5.16 10.70 -4.88
CA HIS A 555 -5.58 11.99 -4.35
C HIS A 555 -4.70 12.40 -3.15
N THR A 556 -3.91 13.46 -3.33
CA THR A 556 -3.12 14.08 -2.27
C THR A 556 -3.64 15.48 -1.99
N VAL A 557 -3.85 15.84 -0.73
CA VAL A 557 -4.32 17.16 -0.32
C VAL A 557 -3.46 17.76 0.79
N ILE A 558 -3.17 19.05 0.65
CA ILE A 558 -2.62 19.89 1.71
C ILE A 558 -3.72 20.79 2.25
N VAL A 559 -3.93 20.70 3.57
CA VAL A 559 -4.88 21.54 4.30
C VAL A 559 -4.10 22.60 5.06
N ASP A 560 -4.15 23.85 4.60
CA ASP A 560 -3.51 24.97 5.30
C ASP A 560 -4.49 25.67 6.23
N CYS A 561 -4.45 25.33 7.51
CA CYS A 561 -5.22 25.96 8.58
C CYS A 561 -4.48 27.15 9.25
N THR A 562 -3.44 27.71 8.62
CA THR A 562 -2.70 28.87 9.13
C THR A 562 -3.25 30.20 8.63
N ALA A 563 -2.70 31.31 9.15
CA ALA A 563 -2.87 32.66 8.61
C ALA A 563 -1.60 33.16 7.88
N SER A 564 -0.71 32.25 7.49
CA SER A 564 0.64 32.57 6.98
C SER A 564 0.62 32.89 5.49
N ALA A 565 1.20 34.03 5.12
CA ALA A 565 1.44 34.36 3.71
C ALA A 565 2.53 33.48 3.08
N VAL A 566 3.51 33.04 3.87
CA VAL A 566 4.63 32.20 3.40
C VAL A 566 4.13 30.82 2.97
N VAL A 567 3.14 30.26 3.68
CA VAL A 567 2.52 28.98 3.29
C VAL A 567 1.63 29.19 2.06
N ALA A 568 0.82 30.26 2.05
CA ALA A 568 -0.06 30.60 0.93
C ALA A 568 0.67 30.79 -0.41
N GLN A 569 1.89 31.33 -0.40
CA GLN A 569 2.71 31.50 -1.61
C GLN A 569 3.13 30.18 -2.28
N ARG A 570 3.06 29.05 -1.57
CA ARG A 570 3.44 27.72 -2.09
C ARG A 570 2.30 27.00 -2.81
N TYR A 571 1.05 27.45 -2.68
CA TYR A 571 -0.12 26.74 -3.20
C TYR A 571 -0.03 26.50 -4.72
N GLN A 572 0.45 27.47 -5.50
CA GLN A 572 0.58 27.31 -6.94
C GLN A 572 1.50 26.15 -7.29
N ALA A 573 2.68 26.05 -6.66
CA ALA A 573 3.63 24.98 -6.90
C ALA A 573 3.07 23.60 -6.49
N TRP A 574 2.25 23.53 -5.44
CA TRP A 574 1.57 22.29 -5.04
C TRP A 574 0.50 21.86 -6.05
N LEU A 575 -0.31 22.80 -6.54
CA LEU A 575 -1.29 22.52 -7.59
C LEU A 575 -0.60 22.11 -8.90
N GLU A 576 0.51 22.72 -9.28
CA GLU A 576 1.27 22.30 -10.47
C GLU A 576 1.86 20.89 -10.34
N ARG A 577 2.09 20.42 -9.10
CA ARG A 577 2.51 19.04 -8.77
C ARG A 577 1.35 18.03 -8.69
N GLY A 578 0.10 18.45 -8.96
CA GLY A 578 -1.06 17.56 -8.85
C GLY A 578 -1.67 17.46 -7.45
N ILE A 579 -1.29 18.33 -6.50
CA ILE A 579 -1.73 18.28 -5.11
C ILE A 579 -2.93 19.22 -4.90
N HIS A 580 -4.01 18.71 -4.31
CA HIS A 580 -5.16 19.52 -3.92
C HIS A 580 -4.80 20.46 -2.76
N VAL A 581 -5.43 21.64 -2.71
CA VAL A 581 -5.26 22.58 -1.59
C VAL A 581 -6.62 22.95 -1.02
N VAL A 582 -6.79 22.76 0.29
CA VAL A 582 -7.98 23.20 1.04
C VAL A 582 -7.54 24.19 2.12
N THR A 583 -8.20 25.33 2.25
CA THR A 583 -7.73 26.33 3.22
C THR A 583 -8.78 27.34 3.70
N PRO A 584 -8.81 27.68 5.01
CA PRO A 584 -9.42 28.90 5.54
C PRO A 584 -8.56 30.17 5.39
N ASN A 585 -7.34 30.06 4.85
CA ASN A 585 -6.37 31.15 4.75
C ASN A 585 -6.74 32.13 3.62
N LYS A 586 -7.10 33.35 4.01
CA LYS A 586 -7.52 34.43 3.09
C LYS A 586 -6.37 35.08 2.31
N LYS A 587 -5.11 34.80 2.64
CA LYS A 587 -3.95 35.52 2.08
C LYS A 587 -3.84 35.29 0.58
N ALA A 588 -3.85 34.04 0.12
CA ALA A 588 -3.76 33.70 -1.30
C ALA A 588 -4.83 34.39 -2.16
N ASN A 589 -6.08 34.41 -1.70
CA ASN A 589 -7.19 35.02 -2.44
C ASN A 589 -7.17 36.56 -2.42
N THR A 590 -6.33 37.19 -1.61
CA THR A 590 -6.23 38.66 -1.46
C THR A 590 -4.84 39.22 -1.78
N GLU A 591 -3.96 38.41 -2.37
CA GLU A 591 -2.76 38.86 -3.07
C GLU A 591 -3.11 39.67 -4.33
N SER A 592 -2.11 40.11 -5.11
CA SER A 592 -2.36 40.81 -6.38
C SER A 592 -3.28 40.01 -7.31
N TRP A 593 -4.03 40.72 -8.16
CA TRP A 593 -4.94 40.11 -9.12
C TRP A 593 -4.24 39.09 -10.04
N ASP A 594 -3.01 39.36 -10.45
CA ASP A 594 -2.22 38.44 -11.29
C ASP A 594 -1.83 37.15 -10.54
N ALA A 595 -1.47 37.26 -9.25
CA ALA A 595 -1.18 36.09 -8.43
C ALA A 595 -2.44 35.23 -8.24
N TYR A 596 -3.58 35.86 -7.95
CA TYR A 596 -4.87 35.17 -7.86
C TYR A 596 -5.24 34.47 -9.17
N ARG A 597 -5.09 35.14 -10.32
CA ARG A 597 -5.37 34.52 -11.63
C ARG A 597 -4.44 33.36 -11.94
N SER A 598 -3.17 33.45 -11.57
CA SER A 598 -2.20 32.38 -11.76
C SER A 598 -2.57 31.16 -10.92
N LEU A 599 -2.95 31.36 -9.67
CA LEU A 599 -3.46 30.31 -8.79
C LEU A 599 -4.74 29.66 -9.36
N GLN A 600 -5.67 30.46 -9.88
CA GLN A 600 -6.88 29.95 -10.53
C GLN A 600 -6.62 29.29 -11.90
N ALA A 601 -5.50 29.57 -12.55
CA ALA A 601 -5.10 28.91 -13.78
C ALA A 601 -4.49 27.53 -13.51
N ALA A 602 -3.76 27.37 -12.39
CA ALA A 602 -3.16 26.11 -11.96
C ALA A 602 -4.20 25.01 -11.66
N ARG A 603 -5.46 25.36 -11.42
CA ARG A 603 -6.59 24.41 -11.22
C ARG A 603 -7.34 23.98 -12.51
N ARG A 604 -6.90 24.37 -13.71
CA ARG A 604 -7.69 24.14 -14.95
C ARG A 604 -7.57 22.69 -15.46
N GLY A 605 -8.71 22.10 -15.85
CA GLY A 605 -8.80 20.73 -16.42
C GLY A 605 -9.20 19.69 -15.37
N PRO A 606 -8.97 18.38 -15.60
CA PRO A 606 -9.17 17.32 -14.60
C PRO A 606 -8.08 17.30 -13.50
N GLY A 607 -7.30 18.39 -13.37
CA GLY A 607 -6.20 18.53 -12.44
C GLY A 607 -6.63 18.81 -10.98
N PRO A 608 -5.69 19.20 -10.11
CA PRO A 608 -5.99 19.37 -8.70
C PRO A 608 -6.92 20.55 -8.44
N ARG A 609 -7.64 20.44 -7.32
CA ARG A 609 -8.66 21.38 -6.88
C ARG A 609 -8.10 22.30 -5.80
N TYR A 610 -8.47 23.58 -5.88
CA TYR A 610 -8.23 24.59 -4.86
C TYR A 610 -9.57 25.01 -4.24
N LEU A 611 -9.79 24.64 -2.98
CA LEU A 611 -11.04 24.87 -2.25
C LEU A 611 -10.78 25.74 -1.01
N TYR A 612 -11.64 26.74 -0.79
CA TYR A 612 -11.43 27.77 0.23
C TYR A 612 -12.76 28.35 0.71
N GLU A 613 -13.81 27.52 0.79
CA GLU A 613 -15.16 27.92 1.21
C GLU A 613 -15.12 28.72 2.51
N THR A 614 -14.28 28.26 3.44
CA THR A 614 -14.21 28.78 4.80
C THR A 614 -13.51 30.13 4.95
N THR A 615 -12.96 30.67 3.86
CA THR A 615 -12.39 32.03 3.85
C THR A 615 -13.46 33.11 4.06
N VAL A 616 -14.72 32.82 3.69
CA VAL A 616 -15.87 33.72 3.89
C VAL A 616 -17.02 32.96 4.53
N GLY A 617 -17.45 33.37 5.73
CA GLY A 617 -18.62 32.76 6.37
C GLY A 617 -18.33 31.54 7.25
N ALA A 618 -17.06 31.25 7.56
CA ALA A 618 -16.64 30.13 8.41
C ALA A 618 -17.06 28.76 7.84
N GLY A 619 -18.17 28.18 8.29
CA GLY A 619 -18.71 26.91 7.75
C GLY A 619 -19.93 27.11 6.83
N LEU A 620 -20.36 28.34 6.58
CA LEU A 620 -21.50 28.63 5.72
C LEU A 620 -21.12 28.47 4.23
N PRO A 621 -22.02 27.93 3.38
CA PRO A 621 -21.76 27.69 1.97
C PRO A 621 -21.89 28.99 1.14
N ILE A 622 -21.14 30.05 1.50
CA ILE A 622 -21.18 31.36 0.84
C ILE A 622 -20.61 31.31 -0.58
N LEU A 623 -19.38 30.80 -0.74
CA LEU A 623 -18.70 30.76 -2.03
C LEU A 623 -19.32 29.70 -2.93
N GLN A 624 -19.70 28.55 -2.38
CA GLN A 624 -20.45 27.53 -3.12
C GLN A 624 -21.78 28.07 -3.65
N THR A 625 -22.53 28.83 -2.85
CA THR A 625 -23.77 29.46 -3.30
C THR A 625 -23.49 30.44 -4.43
N LEU A 626 -22.47 31.29 -4.28
CA LEU A 626 -22.07 32.25 -5.30
C LEU A 626 -21.69 31.55 -6.62
N ASN A 627 -20.86 30.52 -6.54
CA ASN A 627 -20.41 29.75 -7.71
C ASN A 627 -21.56 29.02 -8.39
N SER A 628 -22.49 28.44 -7.62
CA SER A 628 -23.68 27.80 -8.20
C SER A 628 -24.58 28.79 -8.95
N LEU A 629 -24.71 30.02 -8.43
CA LEU A 629 -25.45 31.08 -9.11
C LEU A 629 -24.78 31.45 -10.44
N THR A 630 -23.47 31.71 -10.43
CA THR A 630 -22.71 32.14 -11.62
C THR A 630 -22.57 31.02 -12.66
N GLU A 631 -22.31 29.78 -12.25
CA GLU A 631 -22.18 28.61 -13.14
C GLU A 631 -23.49 28.27 -13.85
N THR A 632 -24.64 28.51 -13.22
CA THR A 632 -25.96 28.35 -13.87
C THR A 632 -26.36 29.54 -14.74
N GLY A 633 -25.46 30.52 -14.91
CA GLY A 633 -25.65 31.69 -15.76
C GLY A 633 -26.45 32.84 -15.14
N ASP A 634 -26.66 32.86 -13.82
CA ASP A 634 -27.24 34.01 -13.11
C ASP A 634 -26.19 35.13 -12.96
N GLN A 635 -26.61 36.40 -13.02
CA GLN A 635 -25.70 37.53 -12.83
C GLN A 635 -25.90 38.17 -11.47
N VAL A 636 -24.82 38.21 -10.69
CA VAL A 636 -24.82 38.84 -9.37
C VAL A 636 -24.62 40.35 -9.53
N HIS A 637 -25.61 41.14 -9.11
CA HIS A 637 -25.55 42.61 -9.14
C HIS A 637 -24.85 43.17 -7.90
N ARG A 638 -25.14 42.59 -6.73
CA ARG A 638 -24.66 43.08 -5.44
C ARG A 638 -24.59 41.97 -4.41
N ILE A 639 -23.51 41.97 -3.65
CA ILE A 639 -23.37 41.17 -2.43
C ILE A 639 -23.21 42.12 -1.25
N GLU A 640 -23.97 41.87 -0.19
CA GLU A 640 -23.82 42.56 1.08
C GLU A 640 -23.73 41.53 2.20
N GLY A 641 -22.93 41.79 3.22
CA GLY A 641 -22.89 40.91 4.37
C GLY A 641 -22.35 41.52 5.64
N ILE A 642 -22.83 40.97 6.75
CA ILE A 642 -22.18 41.09 8.06
C ILE A 642 -21.25 39.89 8.15
N LEU A 643 -19.94 40.15 8.01
CA LEU A 643 -18.92 39.13 7.79
C LEU A 643 -17.94 38.99 8.96
N SER A 644 -18.19 39.66 10.09
CA SER A 644 -17.36 39.60 11.30
C SER A 644 -18.24 39.25 12.50
N GLY A 645 -17.93 38.13 13.16
CA GLY A 645 -18.60 37.70 14.39
C GLY A 645 -18.42 38.70 15.53
N THR A 646 -17.21 39.27 15.68
CA THR A 646 -16.88 40.29 16.67
C THR A 646 -17.75 41.53 16.49
N LEU A 647 -17.75 42.12 15.29
CA LEU A 647 -18.52 43.34 15.00
C LEU A 647 -20.02 43.08 15.07
N SER A 648 -20.46 41.89 14.66
CA SER A 648 -21.84 41.43 14.82
C SER A 648 -22.27 41.45 16.29
N TYR A 649 -21.48 40.84 17.19
CA TYR A 649 -21.73 40.85 18.63
C TYR A 649 -21.83 42.29 19.17
N LEU A 650 -20.86 43.14 18.84
CA LEU A 650 -20.81 44.52 19.35
C LEU A 650 -22.08 45.30 18.97
N PHE A 651 -22.53 45.25 17.71
CA PHE A 651 -23.71 46.00 17.26
C PHE A 651 -25.05 45.32 17.54
N ASN A 652 -25.05 44.05 17.95
CA ASN A 652 -26.23 43.40 18.54
C ASN A 652 -26.37 43.75 20.02
N ALA A 653 -25.26 43.92 20.75
CA ALA A 653 -25.24 44.27 22.16
C ALA A 653 -25.34 45.79 22.43
N PHE A 654 -25.08 46.64 21.43
CA PHE A 654 -25.09 48.09 21.57
C PHE A 654 -26.49 48.68 21.41
N ASP A 655 -27.19 48.83 22.53
CA ASP A 655 -28.54 49.38 22.67
C ASP A 655 -28.58 50.87 23.06
N GLY A 656 -27.46 51.40 23.53
CA GLY A 656 -27.29 52.80 23.97
C GLY A 656 -27.38 53.00 25.48
N ASP A 657 -27.67 51.94 26.25
CA ASP A 657 -27.67 51.98 27.71
C ASP A 657 -26.26 51.78 28.28
N ARG A 658 -25.46 50.93 27.63
CA ARG A 658 -24.04 50.70 27.95
C ARG A 658 -23.12 51.44 26.97
N PRO A 659 -22.01 52.05 27.43
CA PRO A 659 -21.02 52.64 26.54
C PRO A 659 -20.40 51.60 25.60
N PHE A 660 -20.10 51.99 24.35
CA PHE A 660 -19.53 51.09 23.34
C PHE A 660 -18.19 50.49 23.79
N SER A 661 -17.35 51.31 24.43
CA SER A 661 -16.07 50.88 25.01
C SER A 661 -16.22 49.79 26.07
N ALA A 662 -17.31 49.79 26.85
CA ALA A 662 -17.57 48.77 27.86
C ALA A 662 -17.98 47.44 27.22
N ILE A 663 -18.79 47.49 26.15
CA ILE A 663 -19.18 46.30 25.38
C ILE A 663 -17.97 45.68 24.70
N LEU A 664 -17.05 46.49 24.15
CA LEU A 664 -15.81 45.99 23.56
C LEU A 664 -14.91 45.31 24.60
N ARG A 665 -14.78 45.87 25.81
CA ARG A 665 -14.02 45.21 26.90
C ARG A 665 -14.64 43.88 27.28
N GLN A 666 -15.97 43.82 27.41
CA GLN A 666 -16.67 42.56 27.68
C GLN A 666 -16.43 41.54 26.55
N ALA A 667 -16.51 41.95 25.28
CA ALA A 667 -16.25 41.07 24.15
C ALA A 667 -14.81 40.52 24.17
N LYS A 668 -13.83 41.32 24.60
CA LYS A 668 -12.43 40.89 24.79
C LYS A 668 -12.29 39.89 25.94
N GLU A 669 -12.94 40.14 27.08
CA GLU A 669 -12.94 39.25 28.25
C GLU A 669 -13.61 37.90 27.94
N GLU A 670 -14.67 37.91 27.14
CA GLU A 670 -15.38 36.71 26.66
C GLU A 670 -14.67 36.01 25.50
N GLY A 671 -13.55 36.56 25.00
CA GLY A 671 -12.73 35.97 23.95
C GLY A 671 -13.30 36.09 22.53
N PHE A 672 -14.22 37.02 22.29
CA PHE A 672 -14.79 37.28 20.96
C PHE A 672 -13.92 38.15 20.05
N THR A 673 -12.97 38.92 20.61
CA THR A 673 -12.04 39.75 19.83
C THR A 673 -10.70 39.04 19.62
N GLU A 674 -9.94 39.49 18.64
CA GLU A 674 -8.51 39.20 18.54
C GLU A 674 -7.73 39.74 19.77
N PRO A 675 -6.48 39.28 20.01
CA PRO A 675 -5.65 39.80 21.09
C PRO A 675 -5.50 41.33 21.06
N ASP A 676 -5.49 41.92 19.87
CA ASP A 676 -5.65 43.36 19.66
C ASP A 676 -7.03 43.67 19.04
N PRO A 677 -7.97 44.25 19.80
CA PRO A 677 -9.32 44.55 19.28
C PRO A 677 -9.33 45.54 18.11
N ARG A 678 -8.23 46.27 17.87
CA ARG A 678 -8.11 47.17 16.70
C ARG A 678 -8.13 46.39 15.39
N ASP A 679 -7.67 45.15 15.38
CA ASP A 679 -7.66 44.31 14.17
C ASP A 679 -9.09 44.03 13.68
N ASP A 680 -10.00 43.72 14.61
CA ASP A 680 -11.44 43.58 14.32
C ASP A 680 -12.07 44.92 13.92
N LEU A 681 -11.83 45.98 14.70
CA LEU A 681 -12.45 47.30 14.50
C LEU A 681 -11.94 48.02 13.23
N SER A 682 -10.76 47.66 12.72
CA SER A 682 -10.20 48.23 11.48
C SER A 682 -11.09 47.96 10.26
N GLY A 683 -11.86 46.86 10.28
CA GLY A 683 -12.63 46.37 9.15
C GLY A 683 -11.80 45.66 8.07
N MET A 684 -10.48 45.48 8.26
CA MET A 684 -9.60 44.89 7.24
C MET A 684 -9.89 43.41 6.96
N ASP A 685 -10.29 42.62 7.97
CA ASP A 685 -10.72 41.24 7.75
C ASP A 685 -11.99 41.17 6.89
N VAL A 686 -12.96 42.07 7.15
CA VAL A 686 -14.16 42.20 6.33
C VAL A 686 -13.81 42.65 4.92
N ALA A 687 -12.85 43.57 4.75
CA ALA A 687 -12.38 44.04 3.45
C ALA A 687 -11.78 42.89 2.63
N ARG A 688 -10.96 42.03 3.24
CA ARG A 688 -10.43 40.82 2.59
C ARG A 688 -11.55 39.90 2.10
N LYS A 689 -12.58 39.65 2.93
CA LYS A 689 -13.73 38.84 2.55
C LYS A 689 -14.53 39.46 1.40
N VAL A 690 -14.68 40.79 1.38
CA VAL A 690 -15.29 41.52 0.26
C VAL A 690 -14.49 41.36 -1.02
N VAL A 691 -13.15 41.44 -0.97
CA VAL A 691 -12.28 41.19 -2.12
C VAL A 691 -12.48 39.76 -2.65
N ILE A 692 -12.51 38.75 -1.78
CA ILE A 692 -12.74 37.36 -2.18
C ILE A 692 -14.09 37.24 -2.92
N LEU A 693 -15.16 37.76 -2.35
CA LEU A 693 -16.49 37.76 -2.97
C LEU A 693 -16.50 38.50 -4.32
N ALA A 694 -15.84 39.66 -4.42
CA ALA A 694 -15.72 40.41 -5.66
C ALA A 694 -15.03 39.58 -6.76
N ARG A 695 -13.93 38.90 -6.41
CA ARG A 695 -13.15 38.09 -7.34
C ARG A 695 -13.91 36.85 -7.81
N GLU A 696 -14.69 36.21 -6.94
CA GLU A 696 -15.60 35.13 -7.33
C GLU A 696 -16.75 35.62 -8.25
N MET A 697 -17.22 36.85 -8.08
CA MET A 697 -18.15 37.49 -9.02
C MET A 697 -17.51 37.83 -10.39
N GLY A 698 -16.20 37.63 -10.56
CA GLY A 698 -15.46 38.01 -11.75
C GLY A 698 -15.02 39.48 -11.79
N VAL A 699 -15.06 40.20 -10.67
CA VAL A 699 -14.63 41.60 -10.55
C VAL A 699 -13.15 41.65 -10.13
N PRO A 700 -12.26 42.28 -10.93
CA PRO A 700 -10.84 42.42 -10.61
C PRO A 700 -10.62 43.51 -9.55
N LEU A 701 -10.87 43.18 -8.29
CA LEU A 701 -10.75 44.10 -7.16
C LEU A 701 -9.46 43.87 -6.37
N GLU A 702 -8.72 44.94 -6.10
CA GLU A 702 -7.57 44.99 -5.19
C GLU A 702 -7.98 45.50 -3.81
N LEU A 703 -7.21 45.12 -2.78
CA LEU A 703 -7.57 45.42 -1.39
C LEU A 703 -7.55 46.93 -1.07
N ASP A 704 -6.66 47.69 -1.70
CA ASP A 704 -6.55 49.15 -1.55
C ASP A 704 -7.66 49.92 -2.26
N GLN A 705 -8.42 49.26 -3.14
CA GLN A 705 -9.59 49.82 -3.82
C GLN A 705 -10.87 49.72 -2.99
N VAL A 706 -10.86 48.97 -1.88
CA VAL A 706 -12.01 48.86 -0.97
C VAL A 706 -12.08 50.11 -0.10
N ALA A 707 -13.20 50.82 -0.14
CA ALA A 707 -13.42 51.95 0.76
C ALA A 707 -13.74 51.47 2.19
N VAL A 708 -12.73 51.47 3.07
CA VAL A 708 -12.84 50.99 4.46
C VAL A 708 -12.99 52.15 5.44
N ASP A 709 -14.16 52.26 6.06
CA ASP A 709 -14.45 53.18 7.16
C ASP A 709 -14.37 52.39 8.49
N GLY A 710 -13.15 52.21 8.99
CA GLY A 710 -12.90 51.50 10.25
C GLY A 710 -13.45 52.24 11.48
N LEU A 711 -13.65 51.51 12.57
CA LEU A 711 -14.20 52.02 13.83
C LEU A 711 -13.12 52.45 14.83
N VAL A 712 -11.84 52.30 14.50
CA VAL A 712 -10.72 52.75 15.35
C VAL A 712 -10.58 54.28 15.21
N PRO A 713 -10.80 55.07 16.28
CA PRO A 713 -10.63 56.51 16.23
C PRO A 713 -9.21 56.89 15.80
N GLU A 714 -9.08 57.91 14.95
CA GLU A 714 -7.79 58.33 14.39
C GLU A 714 -6.69 58.58 15.44
N PRO A 715 -6.96 59.22 16.60
CA PRO A 715 -5.97 59.43 17.65
C PRO A 715 -5.53 58.15 18.39
N LEU A 716 -6.22 57.02 18.18
CA LEU A 716 -6.04 55.77 18.91
C LEU A 716 -5.59 54.60 18.00
N ARG A 717 -5.21 54.89 16.75
CA ARG A 717 -4.70 53.86 15.82
C ARG A 717 -3.34 53.33 16.27
N ASP A 718 -2.48 54.21 16.77
CA ASP A 718 -1.14 53.89 17.24
C ASP A 718 -1.06 53.76 18.77
N GLY A 719 -0.05 53.04 19.28
CA GLY A 719 0.20 52.86 20.71
C GLY A 719 -0.14 51.47 21.26
N SER A 720 -0.06 51.30 22.58
CA SER A 720 -0.31 50.01 23.25
C SER A 720 -1.80 49.68 23.34
N ILE A 721 -2.13 48.39 23.49
CA ILE A 721 -3.51 47.91 23.62
C ILE A 721 -4.17 48.50 24.87
N GLU A 722 -3.42 48.63 25.96
CA GLU A 722 -3.89 49.22 27.23
C GLU A 722 -4.27 50.69 27.02
N THR A 723 -3.41 51.46 26.36
CA THR A 723 -3.67 52.88 26.06
C THR A 723 -4.91 53.04 25.18
N PHE A 724 -5.08 52.17 24.18
CA PHE A 724 -6.28 52.13 23.33
C PHE A 724 -7.54 51.89 24.18
N LEU A 725 -7.54 50.85 25.02
CA LEU A 725 -8.69 50.50 25.85
C LEU A 725 -9.01 51.54 26.92
N GLU A 726 -8.00 52.23 27.48
CA GLU A 726 -8.20 53.30 28.47
C GLU A 726 -8.82 54.56 27.88
N ARG A 727 -8.45 54.92 26.64
CA ARG A 727 -8.86 56.16 25.98
C ARG A 727 -10.07 56.02 25.06
N LEU A 728 -10.44 54.81 24.64
CA LEU A 728 -11.65 54.57 23.85
C LEU A 728 -12.94 55.18 24.44
N PRO A 729 -13.15 55.25 25.77
CA PRO A 729 -14.30 55.95 26.36
C PRO A 729 -14.44 57.42 25.99
N GLU A 730 -13.35 58.11 25.61
CA GLU A 730 -13.37 59.49 25.11
C GLU A 730 -14.28 59.63 23.86
N HIS A 731 -14.52 58.54 23.13
CA HIS A 731 -15.29 58.51 21.88
C HIS A 731 -16.68 57.86 22.02
N ASP A 732 -17.11 57.44 23.22
CA ASP A 732 -18.41 56.78 23.43
C ASP A 732 -19.60 57.69 23.11
N ALA A 733 -19.47 59.00 23.33
CA ALA A 733 -20.51 59.98 23.03
C ALA A 733 -20.82 60.06 21.53
N ASP A 734 -19.80 59.98 20.68
CA ASP A 734 -19.95 60.01 19.23
C ASP A 734 -20.67 58.75 18.72
N MET A 735 -20.26 57.57 19.21
CA MET A 735 -20.92 56.30 18.87
C MET A 735 -22.37 56.25 19.35
N THR A 736 -22.65 56.75 20.55
CA THR A 736 -24.02 56.84 21.09
C THR A 736 -24.89 57.76 20.26
N LYS A 737 -24.34 58.89 19.78
CA LYS A 737 -25.05 59.80 18.86
C LYS A 737 -25.40 59.10 17.55
N ILE A 738 -24.46 58.38 16.94
CA ILE A 738 -24.69 57.63 15.69
C ILE A 738 -25.82 56.60 15.87
N LEU A 739 -25.89 55.93 17.01
CA LEU A 739 -26.95 54.98 17.35
C LEU A 739 -28.31 55.68 17.50
N ARG A 740 -28.38 56.76 18.29
CA ARG A 740 -29.63 57.50 18.51
C ARG A 740 -30.20 58.11 17.23
N ASP A 741 -29.34 58.62 16.35
CA ASP A 741 -29.73 59.10 15.04
C ASP A 741 -30.35 57.98 14.19
N ALA A 742 -29.79 56.76 14.23
CA ALA A 742 -30.35 55.61 13.53
C ALA A 742 -31.70 55.16 14.12
N GLN A 743 -31.80 55.12 15.45
CA GLN A 743 -33.04 54.76 16.16
C GLN A 743 -34.19 55.75 15.89
N ALA A 744 -33.87 57.06 15.80
CA ALA A 744 -34.85 58.09 15.45
C ALA A 744 -35.46 57.89 14.05
N GLU A 745 -34.74 57.23 13.15
CA GLU A 745 -35.20 56.85 11.80
C GLU A 745 -35.82 55.44 11.74
N ASN A 746 -36.04 54.77 12.90
CA ASN A 746 -36.47 53.37 13.00
C ASN A 746 -35.53 52.40 12.26
N LYS A 747 -34.21 52.62 12.43
CA LYS A 747 -33.14 51.82 11.82
C LYS A 747 -32.18 51.26 12.87
N VAL A 748 -31.50 50.17 12.52
CA VAL A 748 -30.43 49.54 13.29
C VAL A 748 -29.06 49.81 12.65
N LEU A 749 -28.02 49.83 13.46
CA LEU A 749 -26.64 49.94 13.00
C LEU A 749 -26.04 48.57 12.71
N ARG A 750 -25.44 48.40 11.52
CA ARG A 750 -24.72 47.18 11.14
C ARG A 750 -23.44 47.53 10.40
N PHE A 751 -22.34 46.88 10.79
CA PHE A 751 -21.08 46.99 10.07
C PHE A 751 -21.09 46.01 8.89
N VAL A 752 -21.11 46.54 7.68
CA VAL A 752 -21.41 45.76 6.47
C VAL A 752 -20.31 45.92 5.43
N GLY A 753 -19.86 44.79 4.90
CA GLY A 753 -19.13 44.72 3.64
C GLY A 753 -20.10 44.65 2.47
N SER A 754 -19.85 45.42 1.41
CA SER A 754 -20.68 45.47 0.21
C SER A 754 -19.79 45.52 -1.02
N VAL A 755 -20.16 44.77 -2.06
CA VAL A 755 -19.58 44.88 -3.40
C VAL A 755 -20.69 44.85 -4.46
N THR A 756 -20.53 45.65 -5.50
CA THR A 756 -21.39 45.62 -6.70
C THR A 756 -20.63 45.10 -7.91
N ARG A 757 -21.37 44.67 -8.94
CA ARG A 757 -20.82 44.22 -10.22
C ARG A 757 -19.93 45.26 -10.91
N ASN A 758 -20.13 46.55 -10.63
CA ASN A 758 -19.34 47.63 -11.23
C ASN A 758 -17.99 47.84 -10.52
N GLY A 759 -17.71 47.09 -9.45
CA GLY A 759 -16.48 47.23 -8.65
C GLY A 759 -16.59 48.17 -7.46
N ASP A 760 -17.77 48.76 -7.20
CA ASP A 760 -17.96 49.59 -6.01
C ASP A 760 -17.95 48.71 -4.76
N ALA A 761 -16.84 48.75 -4.01
CA ALA A 761 -16.64 47.98 -2.80
C ALA A 761 -16.45 48.88 -1.57
N SER A 762 -17.11 48.53 -0.47
CA SER A 762 -17.00 49.29 0.78
C SER A 762 -17.18 48.42 2.01
N VAL A 763 -16.55 48.83 3.10
CA VAL A 763 -16.69 48.25 4.44
C VAL A 763 -16.94 49.39 5.40
N ARG A 764 -18.17 49.49 5.93
CA ARG A 764 -18.54 50.62 6.80
C ARG A 764 -19.74 50.33 7.67
N LEU A 765 -19.92 51.18 8.68
CA LEU A 765 -21.14 51.20 9.49
C LEU A 765 -22.31 51.78 8.67
N ARG A 766 -23.41 51.01 8.56
CA ARG A 766 -24.62 51.38 7.81
C ARG A 766 -25.87 51.29 8.68
N ARG A 767 -26.91 52.01 8.26
CA ARG A 767 -28.24 52.04 8.91
C ARG A 767 -29.23 51.24 8.07
N TYR A 768 -29.87 50.23 8.67
CA TYR A 768 -30.89 49.41 7.98
C TYR A 768 -32.24 49.50 8.69
N PRO A 769 -33.37 49.48 7.96
CA PRO A 769 -34.69 49.34 8.57
C PRO A 769 -34.79 48.13 9.51
N VAL A 770 -35.57 48.24 10.58
CA VAL A 770 -35.76 47.17 11.57
C VAL A 770 -36.39 45.88 11.01
N ASP A 771 -37.05 45.96 9.86
CA ASP A 771 -37.63 44.81 9.14
C ASP A 771 -36.66 44.18 8.13
N HIS A 772 -35.51 44.82 7.85
CA HIS A 772 -34.47 44.31 6.96
C HIS A 772 -33.86 43.01 7.49
N ALA A 773 -33.37 42.13 6.61
CA ALA A 773 -32.76 40.86 6.99
C ALA A 773 -31.62 41.02 8.01
N PHE A 774 -30.78 42.05 7.82
CA PHE A 774 -29.67 42.38 8.72
C PHE A 774 -30.11 42.92 10.09
N ALA A 775 -31.39 43.17 10.33
CA ALA A 775 -31.88 43.52 11.66
C ALA A 775 -32.19 42.30 12.54
N ARG A 776 -32.42 41.12 11.94
CA ARG A 776 -32.91 39.89 12.62
C ARG A 776 -31.81 38.94 13.09
N ILE A 777 -30.57 39.33 12.91
CA ILE A 777 -29.37 38.58 13.30
C ILE A 777 -29.24 38.49 14.83
N ARG A 778 -28.75 37.36 15.33
CA ARG A 778 -28.49 37.12 16.76
C ARG A 778 -27.00 36.89 17.01
N HIS A 779 -26.53 37.28 18.19
CA HIS A 779 -25.18 36.99 18.70
C HIS A 779 -24.06 37.31 17.69
N THR A 780 -23.35 36.29 17.21
CA THR A 780 -22.15 36.36 16.36
C THR A 780 -22.40 35.82 14.95
N ASP A 781 -23.66 35.74 14.51
CA ASP A 781 -23.99 35.21 13.19
C ASP A 781 -23.28 36.00 12.08
N ASN A 782 -22.91 35.30 11.00
CA ASN A 782 -22.67 35.92 9.71
C ASN A 782 -23.94 35.83 8.88
N ILE A 783 -24.18 36.87 8.07
CA ILE A 783 -25.30 36.90 7.13
C ILE A 783 -24.83 37.53 5.82
N VAL A 784 -25.11 36.86 4.70
CA VAL A 784 -24.78 37.31 3.36
C VAL A 784 -26.04 37.35 2.52
N ARG A 785 -26.25 38.46 1.83
CA ARG A 785 -27.36 38.74 0.93
C ARG A 785 -26.82 38.83 -0.50
N PHE A 786 -27.32 37.98 -1.38
CA PHE A 786 -27.05 37.99 -2.82
C PHE A 786 -28.24 38.59 -3.55
N GLN A 787 -27.99 39.64 -4.33
CA GLN A 787 -28.96 40.22 -5.26
C GLN A 787 -28.50 39.94 -6.69
N THR A 788 -29.34 39.27 -7.46
CA THR A 788 -29.04 38.78 -8.83
C THR A 788 -30.20 39.03 -9.77
N ASP A 789 -30.07 38.70 -11.06
CA ASP A 789 -31.19 38.76 -12.03
C ASP A 789 -32.39 37.92 -11.55
N ARG A 790 -32.14 36.75 -10.94
CA ARG A 790 -33.18 35.83 -10.46
C ARG A 790 -33.66 36.15 -9.04
N TYR A 791 -32.82 36.78 -8.23
CA TYR A 791 -33.08 37.16 -6.84
C TYR A 791 -33.07 38.69 -6.67
N ASP A 792 -33.78 39.42 -7.53
CA ASP A 792 -33.82 40.88 -7.50
C ASP A 792 -34.80 41.40 -6.43
N GLU A 793 -36.09 41.07 -6.57
CA GLU A 793 -37.14 41.48 -5.62
C GLU A 793 -37.00 40.81 -4.25
N THR A 794 -36.64 39.52 -4.24
CA THR A 794 -36.40 38.73 -3.02
C THR A 794 -34.97 38.17 -3.04
N PRO A 795 -34.00 38.91 -2.49
CA PRO A 795 -32.60 38.52 -2.41
C PRO A 795 -32.39 37.19 -1.68
N LEU A 796 -31.46 36.38 -2.16
CA LEU A 796 -31.06 35.14 -1.50
C LEU A 796 -30.22 35.46 -0.26
N ILE A 797 -30.56 34.86 0.87
CA ILE A 797 -29.90 35.10 2.16
C ILE A 797 -29.32 33.79 2.68
N VAL A 798 -28.04 33.82 3.05
CA VAL A 798 -27.38 32.74 3.79
C VAL A 798 -26.98 33.28 5.16
N GLN A 799 -27.44 32.62 6.23
CA GLN A 799 -27.21 33.03 7.61
C GLN A 799 -26.87 31.82 8.49
N GLY A 800 -25.94 32.02 9.42
CA GLY A 800 -25.69 31.12 10.55
C GLY A 800 -24.46 31.56 11.36
N PRO A 801 -23.95 30.70 12.25
CA PRO A 801 -22.82 31.05 13.13
C PRO A 801 -21.60 31.52 12.33
N GLY A 802 -21.12 32.72 12.65
CA GLY A 802 -20.10 33.40 11.85
C GLY A 802 -18.65 33.19 12.28
N ALA A 803 -18.44 32.52 13.41
CA ALA A 803 -17.13 32.27 14.01
C ALA A 803 -17.17 31.00 14.88
N GLY A 804 -16.02 30.36 15.04
CA GLY A 804 -15.86 29.19 15.91
C GLY A 804 -14.96 28.11 15.27
N PRO A 805 -13.96 27.57 15.99
CA PRO A 805 -13.06 26.56 15.44
C PRO A 805 -13.77 25.33 14.88
N GLN A 806 -14.82 24.85 15.55
CA GLN A 806 -15.60 23.67 15.14
C GLN A 806 -16.36 23.88 13.83
N VAL A 807 -17.00 25.04 13.66
CA VAL A 807 -17.79 25.36 12.46
C VAL A 807 -16.87 25.60 11.26
N THR A 808 -15.75 26.30 11.45
CA THR A 808 -14.74 26.47 10.40
C THR A 808 -14.11 25.14 10.02
N ALA A 809 -13.74 24.29 11.00
CA ALA A 809 -13.21 22.96 10.73
C ALA A 809 -14.20 22.08 9.95
N ALA A 810 -15.50 22.15 10.27
CA ALA A 810 -16.53 21.44 9.53
C ALA A 810 -16.65 21.91 8.07
N GLY A 811 -16.49 23.20 7.81
CA GLY A 811 -16.42 23.74 6.45
C GLY A 811 -15.19 23.23 5.68
N VAL A 812 -14.03 23.20 6.33
CA VAL A 812 -12.79 22.63 5.76
C VAL A 812 -12.95 21.14 5.47
N PHE A 813 -13.59 20.42 6.40
CA PHE A 813 -13.87 19.00 6.23
C PHE A 813 -14.87 18.75 5.08
N THR A 814 -15.86 19.61 4.92
CA THR A 814 -16.79 19.57 3.78
C THR A 814 -16.02 19.74 2.45
N ASP A 815 -15.09 20.70 2.38
CA ASP A 815 -14.24 20.86 1.19
C ASP A 815 -13.34 19.64 0.93
N LEU A 816 -12.82 18.98 1.97
CA LEU A 816 -12.09 17.72 1.83
C LEU A 816 -12.95 16.62 1.21
N LEU A 817 -14.18 16.42 1.70
CA LEU A 817 -15.09 15.39 1.18
C LEU A 817 -15.52 15.69 -0.26
N ARG A 818 -15.61 16.96 -0.65
CA ARG A 818 -15.89 17.38 -2.04
C ARG A 818 -14.78 17.02 -3.02
N LEU A 819 -13.58 16.68 -2.56
CA LEU A 819 -12.55 16.11 -3.43
C LEU A 819 -12.90 14.68 -3.87
N MET A 820 -13.74 13.99 -3.09
CA MET A 820 -14.07 12.57 -3.26
C MET A 820 -15.45 12.35 -3.91
N SER A 821 -16.22 13.43 -4.10
CA SER A 821 -17.49 13.50 -4.83
C SER A 821 -17.27 13.96 -6.27
#